data_AF-A0A959Q0S2-F1
#
_entry.id   AF-A0A959Q0S2-F1
#
_cell.length_a   1.000
_cell.length_b   1.000
_cell.length_c   1.000
_cell.angle_alpha   90.00
_cell.angle_beta   90.00
_cell.angle_gamma   90.00
#
_symmetry.space_group_name_H-M   'P 1'
#
loop_
_entity.id
_entity.type
_entity.pdbx_description
1 polymer ?
#
loop_
_entity_poly.entity_id
_entity_poly.type
_entity_poly.pdbx_seq_one_letter_code
_entity_poly.pdbx_strand_id
1 'polypeptide(L)'
;MKKNRISILILFIAFIAMEQCTSDSIEPGLTLHKDTHLMLIGNNLGSRMMNYGFFETELHVRYPDSTLYIRNMCDPGDTPGFRPHSGRVSPWAFPGAAAFQTELAQNSGSQGHFETPDQWLTRHEADIIVGFFGFNEAFNGEEGLDLYKGELDAFLRYSKEQRYNGVSAPQLAIVSPIAMEDRSADMDVPDGNETNELLAIYTRAMQEVCDSNQVLFVDVFHPSLNWYEASEKPLTIDGSQLNEAGYAIFCEYLVNHLFGTTRSPAEKYRKNILSAVKEKNWFWHNDYKIPNGVHVFGRRYEPFGPDNYPAELKKIREMTAIRDEAIWKTAQGEKMDLKLADNRTSTLPPVETNYVPSDKNGSTEYLYGDDALNKLHVPPGYKIELFASEREFPDLANPVQLSFDNKGRLWVSVMPSYPHYKPGDAKPNDKLLILEDTNGDGKADKQTIFADSLHLPIGFEFAPEGVYLSQAPNLVLLTDTDGDDRYDQKKILLSGFDDHDTHHAISAFVADPSGAIFMGEGVFLHTNVETSYGPVRGTNGGFYRYQPQKHRLERHAQLSIPNPWGIAFDAWGEHFFAETSGPDVRWMLPGSVKPRYGIATHKSFNLIEDAHRVRPTSGLEFVSSRHFPDEVQGDLLINNTIGFLGTKMHRMEDDGT
;
A
#
# COMPACT_ATOMS: atom_id res chain seq x y z
N MET A 1 -72.70 -10.34 49.46
CA MET A 1 -71.65 -11.28 49.92
C MET A 1 -70.59 -11.42 48.84
N LYS A 2 -69.32 -11.14 49.20
CA LYS A 2 -68.04 -11.40 48.47
C LYS A 2 -67.87 -10.84 47.05
N LYS A 3 -66.96 -9.86 46.92
CA LYS A 3 -65.95 -9.65 45.84
C LYS A 3 -64.95 -8.59 46.36
N ASN A 4 -63.95 -8.99 47.16
CA ASN A 4 -62.53 -9.22 46.79
C ASN A 4 -61.98 -8.16 45.82
N ARG A 5 -61.22 -7.16 46.33
CA ARG A 5 -59.75 -7.18 46.54
C ARG A 5 -58.98 -7.52 45.27
N ILE A 6 -58.63 -6.50 44.49
CA ILE A 6 -57.42 -6.32 43.65
C ILE A 6 -57.56 -4.87 43.16
N SER A 7 -56.64 -3.97 43.55
CA SER A 7 -56.37 -2.68 42.88
C SER A 7 -55.31 -1.81 43.59
N ILE A 8 -54.71 -2.25 44.71
CA ILE A 8 -53.67 -1.46 45.42
C ILE A 8 -52.33 -2.22 45.42
N LEU A 9 -51.98 -2.87 44.31
CA LEU A 9 -50.66 -3.49 44.12
C LEU A 9 -50.18 -3.39 42.67
N ILE A 10 -50.48 -2.29 41.98
CA ILE A 10 -49.93 -1.98 40.64
C ILE A 10 -49.28 -0.59 40.60
N LEU A 11 -49.50 0.26 41.59
CA LEU A 11 -48.92 1.62 41.64
C LEU A 11 -47.57 1.73 42.37
N PHE A 12 -47.01 0.63 42.88
CA PHE A 12 -45.69 0.62 43.54
C PHE A 12 -44.61 -0.20 42.82
N ILE A 13 -44.92 -0.79 41.65
CA ILE A 13 -43.95 -1.51 40.80
C ILE A 13 -43.62 -0.71 39.53
N ALA A 14 -44.35 0.37 39.22
CA ALA A 14 -44.07 1.24 38.07
C ALA A 14 -43.04 2.36 38.34
N PHE A 15 -42.44 2.41 39.55
CA PHE A 15 -41.44 3.42 39.92
C PHE A 15 -40.04 2.83 40.20
N ILE A 16 -39.85 1.53 39.98
CA ILE A 16 -38.53 0.84 40.02
C ILE A 16 -38.32 0.09 38.69
N ALA A 17 -38.61 0.77 37.58
CA ALA A 17 -38.30 0.33 36.22
C ALA A 17 -37.88 1.53 35.34
N MET A 18 -37.26 2.52 35.98
CA MET A 18 -36.43 3.55 35.34
C MET A 18 -35.02 3.49 35.96
N GLU A 19 -34.49 2.29 36.13
CA GLU A 19 -33.04 2.13 36.18
C GLU A 19 -32.56 2.14 34.72
N GLN A 20 -32.09 3.32 34.32
CA GLN A 20 -30.86 3.48 33.54
C GLN A 20 -30.67 2.50 32.36
N CYS A 21 -31.29 2.82 31.21
CA CYS A 21 -30.51 2.83 29.98
C CYS A 21 -29.68 4.13 29.98
N THR A 22 -28.73 4.26 30.91
CA THR A 22 -27.57 5.10 30.67
C THR A 22 -26.74 4.32 29.68
N SER A 23 -26.57 4.84 28.46
CA SER A 23 -25.38 4.49 27.70
C SER A 23 -24.22 4.69 28.67
N ASP A 24 -23.49 3.62 29.02
CA ASP A 24 -22.35 3.71 29.92
C ASP A 24 -21.43 4.80 29.37
N SER A 25 -21.39 5.94 30.06
CA SER A 25 -20.55 7.06 29.66
C SER A 25 -19.12 6.64 29.97
N ILE A 26 -18.36 6.32 28.93
CA ILE A 26 -16.94 6.04 29.06
C ILE A 26 -16.24 7.36 29.37
N GLU A 27 -15.54 7.41 30.50
CA GLU A 27 -14.72 8.57 30.88
C GLU A 27 -13.51 8.69 29.94
N PRO A 28 -13.08 9.91 29.57
CA PRO A 28 -11.95 10.12 28.67
C PRO A 28 -10.64 9.66 29.31
N GLY A 29 -9.88 8.81 28.59
CA GLY A 29 -8.53 8.41 28.99
C GLY A 29 -7.45 9.46 28.65
N LEU A 30 -7.70 10.30 27.65
CA LEU A 30 -6.85 11.41 27.22
C LEU A 30 -7.66 12.71 27.19
N THR A 31 -6.98 13.83 27.41
CA THR A 31 -7.63 15.15 27.36
C THR A 31 -7.40 15.82 26.01
N LEU A 32 -8.49 16.23 25.35
CA LEU A 32 -8.46 17.09 24.16
C LEU A 32 -8.77 18.54 24.53
N HIS A 33 -8.09 19.45 23.87
CA HIS A 33 -8.38 20.87 23.90
C HIS A 33 -8.63 21.39 22.48
N LYS A 34 -9.02 22.67 22.38
CA LYS A 34 -9.02 23.34 21.09
C LYS A 34 -7.58 23.36 20.55
N ASP A 35 -7.43 23.20 19.24
CA ASP A 35 -6.14 23.23 18.55
C ASP A 35 -5.20 22.06 18.94
N THR A 36 -5.68 20.95 19.51
CA THR A 36 -4.81 19.81 19.86
C THR A 36 -4.20 19.14 18.62
N HIS A 37 -2.90 18.85 18.68
CA HIS A 37 -2.13 18.10 17.69
C HIS A 37 -2.03 16.61 18.05
N LEU A 38 -2.79 15.78 17.35
CA LEU A 38 -2.88 14.33 17.53
C LEU A 38 -2.12 13.58 16.44
N MET A 39 -1.15 12.76 16.86
CA MET A 39 -0.33 11.94 15.99
C MET A 39 -0.64 10.46 16.20
N LEU A 40 -0.83 9.72 15.12
CA LEU A 40 -0.94 8.26 15.14
C LEU A 40 0.34 7.64 14.58
N ILE A 41 0.89 6.64 15.27
CA ILE A 41 2.11 5.94 14.86
C ILE A 41 1.94 4.43 15.04
N GLY A 42 2.71 3.63 14.31
CA GLY A 42 2.71 2.18 14.47
C GLY A 42 2.20 1.47 13.21
N ASN A 43 1.63 0.30 13.41
CA ASN A 43 1.55 -0.75 12.40
C ASN A 43 0.35 -0.65 11.44
N ASN A 44 0.09 -1.72 10.68
CA ASN A 44 -0.92 -1.75 9.60
C ASN A 44 -2.35 -1.47 10.10
N LEU A 45 -2.71 -1.89 11.33
CA LEU A 45 -4.03 -1.63 11.90
C LEU A 45 -4.31 -0.12 11.93
N GLY A 46 -3.32 0.67 12.37
CA GLY A 46 -3.40 2.12 12.39
C GLY A 46 -3.29 2.75 10.99
N SER A 47 -2.41 2.23 10.15
CA SER A 47 -2.14 2.77 8.80
C SER A 47 -3.38 2.72 7.90
N ARG A 48 -4.06 1.57 7.87
CA ARG A 48 -5.24 1.34 7.03
C ARG A 48 -6.47 2.15 7.43
N MET A 49 -6.49 2.77 8.61
CA MET A 49 -7.55 3.74 8.95
C MET A 49 -7.65 4.88 7.94
N MET A 50 -6.54 5.28 7.30
CA MET A 50 -6.55 6.34 6.28
C MET A 50 -7.40 6.01 5.06
N ASN A 51 -7.54 4.71 4.71
CA ASN A 51 -8.34 4.26 3.57
C ASN A 51 -9.84 4.49 3.79
N TYR A 52 -10.28 4.52 5.05
CA TYR A 52 -11.69 4.58 5.43
C TYR A 52 -12.09 5.91 6.07
N GLY A 53 -11.20 6.56 6.83
CA GLY A 53 -11.39 7.91 7.39
C GLY A 53 -12.29 8.00 8.62
N PHE A 54 -12.75 6.87 9.18
CA PHE A 54 -13.74 6.88 10.28
C PHE A 54 -13.21 7.48 11.59
N PHE A 55 -11.98 7.18 11.98
CA PHE A 55 -11.39 7.68 13.23
C PHE A 55 -11.41 9.21 13.33
N GLU A 56 -10.87 9.89 12.33
CA GLU A 56 -10.83 11.35 12.31
C GLU A 56 -12.20 11.98 12.08
N THR A 57 -13.07 11.32 11.29
CA THR A 57 -14.47 11.75 11.15
C THR A 57 -15.16 11.78 12.50
N GLU A 58 -14.96 10.77 13.32
CA GLU A 58 -15.57 10.67 14.65
C GLU A 58 -15.10 11.82 15.56
N LEU A 59 -13.81 12.18 15.52
CA LEU A 59 -13.26 13.30 16.28
C LEU A 59 -13.86 14.64 15.85
N HIS A 60 -13.91 14.94 14.55
CA HIS A 60 -14.47 16.20 14.06
C HIS A 60 -15.99 16.28 14.25
N VAL A 61 -16.70 15.14 14.26
CA VAL A 61 -18.10 15.10 14.67
C VAL A 61 -18.24 15.47 16.14
N ARG A 62 -17.45 14.89 17.05
CA ARG A 62 -17.55 15.14 18.50
C ARG A 62 -17.11 16.53 18.92
N TYR A 63 -16.12 17.11 18.22
CA TYR A 63 -15.51 18.38 18.56
C TYR A 63 -15.62 19.40 17.41
N PRO A 64 -16.84 19.78 16.97
CA PRO A 64 -17.04 20.58 15.76
C PRO A 64 -16.57 22.04 15.87
N ASP A 65 -16.40 22.54 17.10
CA ASP A 65 -15.87 23.88 17.38
C ASP A 65 -14.34 23.87 17.57
N SER A 66 -13.71 22.70 17.44
CA SER A 66 -12.27 22.54 17.51
C SER A 66 -11.62 22.63 16.13
N THR A 67 -10.34 22.94 16.17
CA THR A 67 -9.39 23.03 15.06
C THR A 67 -8.37 21.92 15.22
N LEU A 68 -8.85 20.70 15.51
CA LEU A 68 -8.00 19.52 15.75
C LEU A 68 -7.09 19.30 14.55
N TYR A 69 -5.80 19.09 14.84
CA TYR A 69 -4.78 18.80 13.85
C TYR A 69 -4.37 17.34 13.97
N ILE A 70 -4.74 16.52 12.98
CA ILE A 70 -4.59 15.06 13.05
C ILE A 70 -3.70 14.57 11.91
N ARG A 71 -2.65 13.82 12.25
CA ARG A 71 -1.76 13.17 11.29
C ARG A 71 -1.58 11.69 11.62
N ASN A 72 -1.84 10.85 10.61
CA ASN A 72 -1.61 9.42 10.72
C ASN A 72 -0.29 9.07 10.03
N MET A 73 0.71 8.73 10.84
CA MET A 73 2.06 8.35 10.42
C MET A 73 2.31 6.85 10.60
N CYS A 74 1.25 6.06 10.81
CA CYS A 74 1.36 4.61 10.88
C CYS A 74 1.74 4.04 9.51
N ASP A 75 2.62 3.05 9.50
CA ASP A 75 3.04 2.32 8.31
C ASP A 75 3.09 0.81 8.61
N PRO A 76 2.69 -0.06 7.69
CA PRO A 76 2.68 -1.50 7.96
C PRO A 76 4.08 -2.01 8.31
N GLY A 77 4.15 -2.94 9.25
CA GLY A 77 5.39 -3.49 9.79
C GLY A 77 6.11 -2.61 10.81
N ASP A 78 5.62 -1.41 11.13
CA ASP A 78 6.22 -0.61 12.20
C ASP A 78 6.04 -1.28 13.57
N THR A 79 7.04 -1.07 14.43
CA THR A 79 7.08 -1.51 15.84
C THR A 79 7.44 -0.31 16.73
N PRO A 80 7.45 -0.42 18.07
CA PRO A 80 7.86 0.67 18.94
C PRO A 80 9.25 1.21 18.58
N GLY A 81 10.22 0.33 18.28
CA GLY A 81 11.62 0.69 18.03
C GLY A 81 12.08 0.66 16.58
N PHE A 82 11.51 -0.20 15.74
CA PHE A 82 11.89 -0.34 14.33
C PHE A 82 10.81 0.22 13.40
N ARG A 83 11.19 1.25 12.63
CA ARG A 83 10.38 1.93 11.61
C ARG A 83 11.30 2.22 10.42
N PRO A 84 11.48 1.29 9.48
CA PRO A 84 12.39 1.47 8.37
C PRO A 84 11.82 2.44 7.34
N HIS A 85 12.69 3.16 6.63
CA HIS A 85 12.30 3.92 5.45
C HIS A 85 13.53 4.04 4.54
N SER A 86 13.35 3.83 3.24
CA SER A 86 14.41 3.81 2.22
C SER A 86 15.19 5.12 2.14
N GLY A 87 14.48 6.25 2.28
CA GLY A 87 15.03 7.60 2.25
C GLY A 87 15.71 8.10 3.54
N ARG A 88 15.96 7.28 4.57
CA ARG A 88 16.74 7.69 5.75
C ARG A 88 17.74 6.63 6.17
N VAL A 89 18.84 7.06 6.79
CA VAL A 89 19.93 6.16 7.21
C VAL A 89 19.52 5.24 8.36
N SER A 90 18.83 5.77 9.37
CA SER A 90 18.46 5.02 10.57
C SER A 90 17.02 4.50 10.47
N PRO A 91 16.77 3.19 10.67
CA PRO A 91 15.42 2.65 10.79
C PRO A 91 14.86 2.79 12.23
N TRP A 92 15.63 3.35 13.15
CA TRP A 92 15.28 3.36 14.57
C TRP A 92 14.39 4.54 14.93
N ALA A 93 13.32 4.26 15.67
CA ALA A 93 12.38 5.27 16.16
C ALA A 93 12.96 6.14 17.27
N PHE A 94 13.89 5.60 18.05
CA PHE A 94 14.58 6.29 19.14
C PHE A 94 16.00 5.74 19.36
N PRO A 95 16.91 6.51 19.99
CA PRO A 95 18.26 6.04 20.33
C PRO A 95 18.24 4.78 21.20
N GLY A 96 18.98 3.75 20.80
CA GLY A 96 19.08 2.49 21.54
C GLY A 96 18.04 1.42 21.16
N ALA A 97 17.05 1.74 20.32
CA ALA A 97 16.04 0.79 19.87
C ALA A 97 16.63 -0.48 19.21
N ALA A 98 17.79 -0.36 18.55
CA ALA A 98 18.48 -1.49 17.93
C ALA A 98 18.81 -2.64 18.90
N ALA A 99 18.91 -2.37 20.21
CA ALA A 99 19.23 -3.38 21.22
C ALA A 99 18.11 -4.42 21.41
N PHE A 100 16.89 -4.13 20.94
CA PHE A 100 15.74 -5.02 21.07
C PHE A 100 15.48 -5.83 19.79
N GLN A 101 16.27 -5.63 18.74
CA GLN A 101 16.09 -6.29 17.46
C GLN A 101 17.27 -7.21 17.15
N THR A 102 16.97 -8.34 16.50
CA THR A 102 17.98 -9.30 16.05
C THR A 102 18.23 -9.14 14.55
N GLU A 103 17.43 -9.81 13.72
CA GLU A 103 17.58 -9.77 12.26
C GLU A 103 17.39 -8.36 11.68
N LEU A 104 16.45 -7.59 12.23
CA LEU A 104 16.14 -6.24 11.74
C LEU A 104 17.23 -5.21 12.06
N ALA A 105 18.19 -5.56 12.93
CA ALA A 105 19.36 -4.72 13.19
C ALA A 105 20.38 -4.75 12.03
N GLN A 106 20.22 -5.67 11.08
CA GLN A 106 21.03 -5.72 9.88
C GLN A 106 20.86 -4.44 9.04
N ASN A 107 21.97 -3.82 8.65
CA ASN A 107 21.95 -2.64 7.81
C ASN A 107 21.46 -3.00 6.40
N SER A 108 20.34 -2.39 5.98
CA SER A 108 19.73 -2.57 4.67
C SER A 108 20.21 -1.56 3.62
N GLY A 109 21.20 -0.73 3.93
CA GLY A 109 21.81 0.21 2.98
C GLY A 109 20.94 1.41 2.60
N SER A 110 19.91 1.72 3.39
CA SER A 110 19.07 2.91 3.21
C SER A 110 19.89 4.20 3.24
N GLN A 111 19.49 5.19 2.44
CA GLN A 111 20.23 6.43 2.24
C GLN A 111 19.27 7.58 2.02
N GLY A 112 19.59 8.73 2.60
CA GLY A 112 18.83 9.95 2.42
C GLY A 112 18.68 10.74 3.70
N HIS A 113 17.79 11.71 3.64
CA HIS A 113 17.51 12.72 4.67
C HIS A 113 16.01 12.83 4.96
N PHE A 114 15.24 11.79 4.71
CA PHE A 114 13.87 11.69 5.22
C PHE A 114 13.92 11.82 6.74
N GLU A 115 13.01 12.61 7.28
CA GLU A 115 13.05 12.95 8.70
C GLU A 115 12.85 11.71 9.57
N THR A 116 13.53 11.73 10.71
CA THR A 116 13.37 10.70 11.75
C THR A 116 11.97 10.79 12.36
N PRO A 117 11.47 9.72 13.01
CA PRO A 117 10.19 9.76 13.70
C PRO A 117 10.07 10.92 14.71
N ASP A 118 11.14 11.22 15.47
CA ASP A 118 11.15 12.37 16.39
C ASP A 118 11.06 13.72 15.68
N GLN A 119 11.73 13.87 14.53
CA GLN A 119 11.66 15.11 13.75
C GLN A 119 10.27 15.34 13.17
N TRP A 120 9.58 14.29 12.72
CA TRP A 120 8.18 14.37 12.28
C TRP A 120 7.23 14.71 13.44
N LEU A 121 7.39 14.08 14.60
CA LEU A 121 6.60 14.41 15.79
C LEU A 121 6.83 15.85 16.24
N THR A 122 8.07 16.33 16.21
CA THR A 122 8.43 17.73 16.52
C THR A 122 7.88 18.70 15.48
N ARG A 123 7.96 18.37 14.18
CA ARG A 123 7.41 19.17 13.07
C ARG A 123 5.94 19.48 13.27
N HIS A 124 5.21 18.47 13.71
CA HIS A 124 3.78 18.54 13.88
C HIS A 124 3.39 18.87 15.31
N GLU A 125 4.34 19.32 16.15
CA GLU A 125 4.07 19.83 17.49
C GLU A 125 3.21 18.87 18.32
N ALA A 126 3.55 17.58 18.31
CA ALA A 126 2.69 16.54 18.87
C ALA A 126 2.34 16.76 20.35
N ASP A 127 1.05 16.90 20.65
CA ASP A 127 0.49 16.94 22.01
C ASP A 127 0.08 15.54 22.48
N ILE A 128 -0.47 14.74 21.57
CA ILE A 128 -0.96 13.39 21.83
C ILE A 128 -0.35 12.43 20.81
N ILE A 129 0.14 11.29 21.29
CA ILE A 129 0.61 10.19 20.45
C ILE A 129 -0.19 8.94 20.79
N VAL A 130 -0.82 8.35 19.78
CA VAL A 130 -1.50 7.05 19.87
C VAL A 130 -0.70 6.02 19.06
N GLY A 131 -0.19 5.00 19.72
CA GLY A 131 0.66 3.94 19.15
C GLY A 131 -0.09 2.63 18.90
N PHE A 132 0.07 2.03 17.73
CA PHE A 132 -0.50 0.72 17.35
C PHE A 132 0.62 -0.31 17.20
N PHE A 133 0.74 -1.25 18.14
CA PHE A 133 1.86 -2.20 18.19
C PHE A 133 1.41 -3.60 18.61
N GLY A 134 2.31 -4.57 18.58
CA GLY A 134 2.12 -5.91 19.15
C GLY A 134 1.78 -6.99 18.13
N PHE A 135 1.16 -6.63 16.99
CA PHE A 135 0.76 -7.61 15.97
C PHE A 135 1.99 -8.23 15.32
N ASN A 136 2.90 -7.41 14.79
CA ASN A 136 4.12 -7.86 14.14
C ASN A 136 5.01 -8.69 15.08
N GLU A 137 5.10 -8.22 16.31
CA GLU A 137 6.01 -8.72 17.33
C GLU A 137 5.55 -10.06 17.90
N ALA A 138 4.24 -10.33 17.92
CA ALA A 138 3.65 -11.60 18.34
C ALA A 138 4.10 -12.79 17.48
N PHE A 139 4.43 -12.57 16.21
CA PHE A 139 4.94 -13.62 15.31
C PHE A 139 6.38 -14.06 15.63
N ASN A 140 7.05 -13.42 16.59
CA ASN A 140 8.30 -13.93 17.17
C ASN A 140 8.05 -15.03 18.23
N GLY A 141 6.79 -15.35 18.53
CA GLY A 141 6.41 -16.33 19.54
C GLY A 141 6.78 -15.91 20.97
N GLU A 142 6.62 -16.81 21.94
CA GLU A 142 6.94 -16.53 23.35
C GLU A 142 8.40 -16.12 23.57
N GLU A 143 9.32 -16.62 22.75
CA GLU A 143 10.76 -16.29 22.82
C GLU A 143 11.03 -14.79 22.56
N GLY A 144 10.15 -14.11 21.81
CA GLY A 144 10.26 -12.68 21.51
C GLY A 144 9.65 -11.76 22.58
N LEU A 145 8.90 -12.31 23.55
CA LEU A 145 8.05 -11.51 24.44
C LEU A 145 8.85 -10.56 25.34
N ASP A 146 9.94 -11.02 25.94
CA ASP A 146 10.76 -10.20 26.83
C ASP A 146 11.47 -9.06 26.09
N LEU A 147 11.95 -9.32 24.87
CA LEU A 147 12.53 -8.28 24.01
C LEU A 147 11.50 -7.23 23.65
N TYR A 148 10.28 -7.65 23.30
CA TYR A 148 9.19 -6.74 22.97
C TYR A 148 8.76 -5.89 24.18
N LYS A 149 8.62 -6.49 25.37
CA LYS A 149 8.35 -5.75 26.62
C LYS A 149 9.41 -4.68 26.87
N GLY A 150 10.68 -5.04 26.67
CA GLY A 150 11.81 -4.11 26.79
C GLY A 150 11.75 -2.98 25.76
N GLU A 151 11.44 -3.28 24.50
CA GLU A 151 11.34 -2.29 23.42
C GLU A 151 10.21 -1.29 23.68
N LEU A 152 9.02 -1.78 24.04
CA LEU A 152 7.86 -0.94 24.34
C LEU A 152 8.12 -0.06 25.57
N ASP A 153 8.68 -0.62 26.65
CA ASP A 153 9.03 0.15 27.85
C ASP A 153 10.04 1.26 27.53
N ALA A 154 11.10 0.94 26.77
CA ALA A 154 12.10 1.92 26.35
C ALA A 154 11.49 3.03 25.50
N PHE A 155 10.61 2.68 24.55
CA PHE A 155 9.87 3.66 23.75
C PHE A 155 9.03 4.60 24.63
N LEU A 156 8.22 4.04 25.55
CA LEU A 156 7.36 4.84 26.42
C LEU A 156 8.15 5.79 27.32
N ARG A 157 9.26 5.31 27.90
CA ARG A 157 10.14 6.13 28.73
C ARG A 157 10.76 7.27 27.91
N TYR A 158 11.32 6.93 26.75
CA TYR A 158 11.93 7.90 25.85
C TYR A 158 10.93 8.99 25.41
N SER A 159 9.72 8.61 24.98
CA SER A 159 8.70 9.54 24.51
C SER A 159 8.20 10.49 25.61
N LYS A 160 8.12 10.05 26.87
CA LYS A 160 7.74 10.91 28.02
C LYS A 160 8.78 11.99 28.35
N GLU A 161 10.03 11.77 27.95
CA GLU A 161 11.11 12.75 28.11
C GLU A 161 11.11 13.81 27.01
N GLN A 162 10.43 13.56 25.88
CA GLN A 162 10.39 14.49 24.76
C GLN A 162 9.45 15.66 25.00
N ARG A 163 9.67 16.74 24.24
CA ARG A 163 8.86 17.98 24.24
C ARG A 163 8.59 18.38 22.81
N TYR A 164 7.85 17.55 22.06
CA TYR A 164 7.65 17.73 20.63
C TYR A 164 6.90 19.04 20.29
N ASN A 165 5.95 19.45 21.12
CA ASN A 165 5.28 20.75 21.04
C ASN A 165 6.10 21.92 21.64
N GLY A 166 7.34 21.66 22.09
CA GLY A 166 8.21 22.65 22.72
C GLY A 166 7.86 23.02 24.18
N VAL A 167 6.79 22.48 24.76
CA VAL A 167 6.28 22.88 26.09
C VAL A 167 6.16 21.71 27.06
N SER A 168 5.50 20.63 26.66
CA SER A 168 5.10 19.53 27.56
C SER A 168 5.40 18.16 26.96
N ALA A 169 5.45 17.14 27.82
CA ALA A 169 5.51 15.76 27.35
C ALA A 169 4.22 15.41 26.60
N PRO A 170 4.27 14.62 25.53
CA PRO A 170 3.05 14.17 24.87
C PRO A 170 2.23 13.29 25.82
N GLN A 171 0.90 13.39 25.75
CA GLN A 171 0.04 12.35 26.28
C GLN A 171 0.19 11.10 25.41
N LEU A 172 0.30 9.94 26.02
CA LEU A 172 0.53 8.68 25.31
C LEU A 172 -0.65 7.72 25.52
N ALA A 173 -1.06 7.07 24.45
CA ALA A 173 -1.90 5.89 24.49
C ALA A 173 -1.34 4.78 23.58
N ILE A 174 -1.40 3.54 24.04
CA ILE A 174 -1.03 2.36 23.26
C ILE A 174 -2.27 1.51 23.03
N VAL A 175 -2.50 1.15 21.77
CA VAL A 175 -3.61 0.32 21.31
C VAL A 175 -3.06 -1.08 21.05
N SER A 176 -3.72 -2.09 21.61
CA SER A 176 -3.38 -3.49 21.34
C SER A 176 -3.63 -3.87 19.87
N PRO A 177 -3.16 -5.04 19.42
CA PRO A 177 -3.70 -5.68 18.23
C PRO A 177 -5.20 -5.97 18.43
N ILE A 178 -5.93 -6.10 17.32
CA ILE A 178 -7.20 -6.83 17.33
C ILE A 178 -6.92 -8.33 17.43
N ALA A 179 -7.93 -9.11 17.82
CA ALA A 179 -7.92 -10.54 17.63
C ALA A 179 -8.01 -10.85 16.12
N MET A 180 -7.49 -11.99 15.71
CA MET A 180 -7.78 -12.55 14.40
C MET A 180 -9.18 -13.12 14.39
N GLU A 181 -9.97 -12.70 13.41
CA GLU A 181 -11.24 -13.35 13.09
C GLU A 181 -10.92 -14.73 12.50
N ASP A 182 -11.46 -15.80 13.08
CA ASP A 182 -11.22 -17.13 12.53
C ASP A 182 -11.99 -17.32 11.22
N ARG A 183 -11.22 -17.46 10.14
CA ARG A 183 -11.72 -17.63 8.77
C ARG A 183 -11.25 -18.93 8.15
N SER A 184 -10.56 -19.79 8.92
CA SER A 184 -9.94 -21.03 8.45
C SER A 184 -10.96 -22.07 7.97
N ALA A 185 -12.22 -21.97 8.39
CA ALA A 185 -13.30 -22.82 7.92
C ALA A 185 -13.76 -22.50 6.48
N ASP A 186 -13.63 -21.23 6.05
CA ASP A 186 -14.13 -20.75 4.75
C ASP A 186 -13.02 -20.33 3.78
N MET A 187 -11.79 -20.20 4.26
CA MET A 187 -10.62 -19.74 3.50
C MET A 187 -9.37 -20.51 3.93
N ASP A 188 -8.41 -20.73 3.01
CA ASP A 188 -7.13 -21.41 3.31
C ASP A 188 -6.14 -20.43 3.98
N VAL A 189 -6.52 -19.94 5.16
CA VAL A 189 -5.75 -19.03 6.01
C VAL A 189 -5.46 -19.69 7.37
N PRO A 190 -4.51 -19.19 8.18
CA PRO A 190 -4.24 -19.74 9.50
C PRO A 190 -5.49 -19.74 10.40
N ASP A 191 -5.54 -20.70 11.33
CA ASP A 191 -6.57 -20.71 12.37
C ASP A 191 -6.43 -19.46 13.24
N GLY A 192 -7.49 -18.65 13.25
CA GLY A 192 -7.51 -17.41 14.02
C GLY A 192 -7.39 -17.66 15.52
N ASN A 193 -7.95 -18.76 16.02
CA ASN A 193 -7.94 -19.12 17.44
C ASN A 193 -6.53 -19.49 17.91
N GLU A 194 -5.78 -20.26 17.12
CA GLU A 194 -4.39 -20.60 17.43
C GLU A 194 -3.52 -19.33 17.48
N THR A 195 -3.70 -18.42 16.52
CA THR A 195 -2.94 -17.16 16.50
C THR A 195 -3.34 -16.23 17.65
N ASN A 196 -4.61 -16.26 18.06
CA ASN A 196 -5.13 -15.49 19.18
C ASN A 196 -4.52 -15.87 20.53
N GLU A 197 -4.01 -17.09 20.71
CA GLU A 197 -3.29 -17.48 21.94
C GLU A 197 -2.06 -16.58 22.17
N LEU A 198 -1.26 -16.37 21.13
CA LEU A 198 -0.08 -15.51 21.19
C LEU A 198 -0.46 -14.03 21.26
N LEU A 199 -1.44 -13.58 20.48
CA LEU A 199 -1.89 -12.18 20.52
C LEU A 199 -2.45 -11.79 21.89
N ALA A 200 -3.12 -12.71 22.60
CA ALA A 200 -3.59 -12.49 23.97
C ALA A 200 -2.43 -12.33 24.96
N ILE A 201 -1.37 -13.14 24.83
CA ILE A 201 -0.15 -13.03 25.65
C ILE A 201 0.52 -11.66 25.44
N TYR A 202 0.69 -11.26 24.19
CA TYR A 202 1.30 -9.96 23.84
C TYR A 202 0.43 -8.79 24.31
N THR A 203 -0.90 -8.86 24.13
CA THR A 203 -1.85 -7.85 24.62
C THR A 203 -1.71 -7.65 26.14
N ARG A 204 -1.63 -8.74 26.91
CA ARG A 204 -1.41 -8.66 28.37
C ARG A 204 -0.07 -8.02 28.71
N ALA A 205 1.00 -8.42 28.02
CA ALA A 205 2.33 -7.85 28.22
C ALA A 205 2.38 -6.34 27.90
N MET A 206 1.66 -5.89 26.86
CA MET A 206 1.52 -4.47 26.55
C MET A 206 0.83 -3.72 27.68
N GLN A 207 -0.27 -4.28 28.21
CA GLN A 207 -0.97 -3.69 29.34
C GLN A 207 -0.06 -3.56 30.57
N GLU A 208 0.66 -4.61 30.95
CA GLU A 208 1.61 -4.59 32.07
C GLU A 208 2.67 -3.49 31.93
N VAL A 209 3.22 -3.32 30.72
CA VAL A 209 4.24 -2.30 30.41
C VAL A 209 3.63 -0.89 30.46
N CYS A 210 2.43 -0.70 29.93
CA CYS A 210 1.72 0.58 29.97
C CYS A 210 1.35 0.98 31.39
N ASP A 211 0.80 0.06 32.19
CA ASP A 211 0.46 0.26 33.60
C ASP A 211 1.71 0.67 34.41
N SER A 212 2.82 -0.05 34.21
CA SER A 212 4.11 0.25 34.85
C SER A 212 4.66 1.63 34.46
N ASN A 213 4.27 2.12 33.29
CA ASN A 213 4.67 3.42 32.76
C ASN A 213 3.63 4.52 32.96
N GLN A 214 2.47 4.21 33.57
CA GLN A 214 1.32 5.12 33.72
C GLN A 214 0.87 5.72 32.38
N VAL A 215 0.85 4.89 31.34
CA VAL A 215 0.41 5.23 29.98
C VAL A 215 -0.94 4.58 29.73
N LEU A 216 -1.86 5.28 29.04
CA LEU A 216 -3.17 4.72 28.73
C LEU A 216 -3.00 3.51 27.80
N PHE A 217 -3.59 2.38 28.18
CA PHE A 217 -3.70 1.21 27.32
C PHE A 217 -5.15 1.05 26.86
N VAL A 218 -5.35 0.95 25.55
CA VAL A 218 -6.65 0.67 24.93
C VAL A 218 -6.61 -0.75 24.39
N ASP A 219 -7.27 -1.66 25.10
CA ASP A 219 -7.47 -3.04 24.67
C ASP A 219 -8.53 -3.10 23.59
N VAL A 220 -8.13 -3.54 22.40
CA VAL A 220 -9.04 -3.81 21.27
C VAL A 220 -9.04 -5.28 20.88
N PHE A 221 -8.19 -6.10 21.50
CA PHE A 221 -8.12 -7.54 21.26
C PHE A 221 -9.39 -8.22 21.77
N HIS A 222 -9.67 -8.10 23.07
CA HIS A 222 -10.83 -8.75 23.68
C HIS A 222 -12.18 -8.28 23.13
N PRO A 223 -12.45 -6.98 22.91
CA PRO A 223 -13.73 -6.56 22.34
C PRO A 223 -13.89 -7.02 20.88
N SER A 224 -12.81 -7.15 20.11
CA SER A 224 -12.90 -7.61 18.72
C SER A 224 -13.41 -9.05 18.58
N LEU A 225 -13.09 -9.94 19.52
CA LEU A 225 -13.68 -11.29 19.58
C LEU A 225 -15.21 -11.21 19.61
N ASN A 226 -15.75 -10.33 20.45
CA ASN A 226 -17.20 -10.14 20.55
C ASN A 226 -17.79 -9.50 19.28
N TRP A 227 -17.05 -8.63 18.58
CA TRP A 227 -17.52 -8.05 17.32
C TRP A 227 -17.67 -9.12 16.24
N TYR A 228 -16.74 -10.07 16.17
CA TYR A 228 -16.82 -11.18 15.22
C TYR A 228 -17.99 -12.11 15.54
N GLU A 229 -18.16 -12.49 16.81
CA GLU A 229 -19.30 -13.32 17.23
C GLU A 229 -20.67 -12.65 16.99
N ALA A 230 -20.74 -11.32 17.14
CA ALA A 230 -21.97 -10.57 16.98
C ALA A 230 -22.30 -10.22 15.52
N SER A 231 -21.36 -10.35 14.60
CA SER A 231 -21.54 -9.94 13.20
C SER A 231 -21.96 -11.13 12.32
N GLU A 232 -23.00 -10.93 11.51
CA GLU A 232 -23.41 -11.95 10.51
C GLU A 232 -22.45 -12.05 9.32
N LYS A 233 -21.75 -10.95 9.02
CA LYS A 233 -20.78 -10.89 7.92
C LYS A 233 -19.37 -10.74 8.47
N PRO A 234 -18.36 -11.30 7.80
CA PRO A 234 -16.99 -11.13 8.25
C PRO A 234 -16.60 -9.67 8.35
N LEU A 235 -15.85 -9.32 9.40
CA LEU A 235 -15.33 -7.97 9.62
C LEU A 235 -13.87 -7.82 9.14
N THR A 236 -13.25 -8.93 8.73
CA THR A 236 -11.92 -8.96 8.11
C THR A 236 -11.98 -9.48 6.68
N ILE A 237 -10.93 -9.21 5.92
CA ILE A 237 -10.74 -9.75 4.56
C ILE A 237 -10.09 -11.13 4.56
N ASP A 238 -9.19 -11.41 5.51
CA ASP A 238 -8.34 -12.60 5.57
C ASP A 238 -8.10 -13.12 7.00
N GLY A 239 -8.90 -12.66 7.96
CA GLY A 239 -8.75 -12.95 9.39
C GLY A 239 -7.95 -11.90 10.17
N SER A 240 -6.97 -11.22 9.56
CA SER A 240 -6.10 -10.26 10.27
C SER A 240 -6.38 -8.80 9.90
N GLN A 241 -6.82 -8.53 8.67
CA GLN A 241 -7.02 -7.16 8.19
C GLN A 241 -8.51 -6.81 8.18
N LEU A 242 -8.90 -5.77 8.94
CA LEU A 242 -10.28 -5.28 8.95
C LEU A 242 -10.71 -4.78 7.56
N ASN A 243 -11.97 -5.04 7.21
CA ASN A 243 -12.65 -4.42 6.08
C ASN A 243 -13.33 -3.09 6.52
N GLU A 244 -14.07 -2.44 5.61
CA GLU A 244 -14.71 -1.15 5.91
C GLU A 244 -15.67 -1.23 7.11
N ALA A 245 -16.48 -2.30 7.21
CA ALA A 245 -17.40 -2.48 8.33
C ALA A 245 -16.65 -2.70 9.65
N GLY A 246 -15.58 -3.50 9.63
CA GLY A 246 -14.70 -3.70 10.78
C GLY A 246 -14.06 -2.40 11.25
N TYR A 247 -13.55 -1.57 10.33
CA TYR A 247 -12.98 -0.26 10.67
C TYR A 247 -14.02 0.73 11.21
N ALA A 248 -15.28 0.66 10.77
CA ALA A 248 -16.34 1.51 11.31
C ALA A 248 -16.57 1.24 12.80
N ILE A 249 -16.67 -0.04 13.18
CA ILE A 249 -16.82 -0.47 14.59
C ILE A 249 -15.57 -0.14 15.41
N PHE A 250 -14.41 -0.53 14.90
CA PHE A 250 -13.12 -0.33 15.58
C PHE A 250 -12.83 1.15 15.86
N CYS A 251 -13.04 2.04 14.88
CA CYS A 251 -12.74 3.46 15.04
C CYS A 251 -13.67 4.14 16.04
N GLU A 252 -14.96 3.78 16.06
CA GLU A 252 -15.91 4.30 17.06
C GLU A 252 -15.51 3.84 18.46
N TYR A 253 -15.22 2.54 18.62
CA TYR A 253 -14.74 1.97 19.89
C TYR A 253 -13.47 2.68 20.37
N LEU A 254 -12.49 2.86 19.48
CA LEU A 254 -11.22 3.48 19.80
C LEU A 254 -11.40 4.93 20.27
N VAL A 255 -12.18 5.75 19.56
CA VAL A 255 -12.40 7.15 19.97
C VAL A 255 -13.17 7.22 21.30
N ASN A 256 -14.11 6.30 21.55
CA ASN A 256 -14.79 6.20 22.85
C ASN A 256 -13.80 5.94 24.00
N HIS A 257 -12.83 5.06 23.83
CA HIS A 257 -11.90 4.70 24.91
C HIS A 257 -10.73 5.68 25.06
N LEU A 258 -10.38 6.41 24.00
CA LEU A 258 -9.39 7.48 24.08
C LEU A 258 -9.98 8.75 24.70
N PHE A 259 -11.17 9.17 24.28
CA PHE A 259 -11.68 10.53 24.53
C PHE A 259 -13.08 10.58 25.13
N GLY A 260 -13.63 9.42 25.53
CA GLY A 260 -14.95 9.29 26.10
C GLY A 260 -16.07 9.44 25.07
N THR A 261 -17.30 9.21 25.50
CA THR A 261 -18.50 9.32 24.64
C THR A 261 -19.06 10.74 24.68
N THR A 262 -19.30 11.37 23.52
CA THR A 262 -19.98 12.67 23.44
C THR A 262 -20.96 12.70 22.27
N ARG A 263 -22.19 13.18 22.51
CA ARG A 263 -23.16 13.43 21.43
C ARG A 263 -22.94 14.82 20.87
N SER A 264 -22.97 14.97 19.55
CA SER A 264 -22.74 16.25 18.88
C SER A 264 -23.82 16.59 17.84
N PRO A 265 -24.25 17.86 17.75
CA PRO A 265 -25.10 18.33 16.66
C PRO A 265 -24.47 18.19 15.26
N ALA A 266 -23.16 18.01 15.16
CA ALA A 266 -22.45 17.83 13.88
C ALA A 266 -22.64 16.43 13.26
N GLU A 267 -23.30 15.51 13.96
CA GLU A 267 -23.65 14.17 13.44
C GLU A 267 -24.39 14.25 12.10
N LYS A 268 -25.25 15.27 11.91
CA LYS A 268 -25.96 15.52 10.64
C LYS A 268 -25.03 15.83 9.46
N TYR A 269 -23.77 16.20 9.72
CA TYR A 269 -22.75 16.47 8.71
C TYR A 269 -21.74 15.32 8.52
N ARG A 270 -21.86 14.20 9.25
CA ARG A 270 -20.90 13.08 9.25
C ARG A 270 -20.46 12.64 7.86
N LYS A 271 -21.41 12.46 6.92
CA LYS A 271 -21.08 12.05 5.53
C LYS A 271 -20.21 13.07 4.79
N ASN A 272 -20.44 14.36 5.01
CA ASN A 272 -19.65 15.41 4.39
C ASN A 272 -18.28 15.53 5.05
N ILE A 273 -18.22 15.40 6.39
CA ILE A 273 -16.96 15.35 7.14
C ILE A 273 -16.12 14.17 6.66
N LEU A 274 -16.71 12.97 6.54
CA LEU A 274 -16.03 11.77 6.04
C LEU A 274 -15.43 11.99 4.65
N SER A 275 -16.17 12.62 3.74
CA SER A 275 -15.68 12.96 2.41
C SER A 275 -14.49 13.93 2.47
N ALA A 276 -14.58 14.98 3.30
CA ALA A 276 -13.50 15.93 3.49
C ALA A 276 -12.25 15.30 4.14
N VAL A 277 -12.43 14.38 5.10
CA VAL A 277 -11.35 13.61 5.72
C VAL A 277 -10.66 12.70 4.72
N LYS A 278 -11.42 11.95 3.89
CA LYS A 278 -10.85 11.11 2.82
C LYS A 278 -10.06 11.96 1.82
N GLU A 279 -10.56 13.15 1.48
CA GLU A 279 -9.85 14.11 0.62
C GLU A 279 -8.52 14.55 1.26
N LYS A 280 -8.53 14.93 2.55
CA LYS A 280 -7.33 15.31 3.31
C LYS A 280 -6.31 14.17 3.39
N ASN A 281 -6.76 12.96 3.70
CA ASN A 281 -5.89 11.78 3.83
C ASN A 281 -5.12 11.50 2.55
N TRP A 282 -5.72 11.72 1.38
CA TRP A 282 -5.03 11.58 0.11
C TRP A 282 -3.85 12.55 -0.02
N PHE A 283 -4.02 13.83 0.32
CA PHE A 283 -2.93 14.81 0.28
C PHE A 283 -1.88 14.56 1.35
N TRP A 284 -2.32 14.19 2.56
CA TRP A 284 -1.40 13.82 3.63
C TRP A 284 -0.53 12.62 3.27
N HIS A 285 -1.10 11.58 2.66
CA HIS A 285 -0.35 10.42 2.18
C HIS A 285 0.69 10.82 1.14
N ASN A 286 0.35 11.72 0.21
CA ASN A 286 1.27 12.25 -0.80
C ASN A 286 2.29 13.27 -0.24
N ASP A 287 2.23 13.68 1.03
CA ASP A 287 3.31 14.43 1.72
C ASP A 287 4.20 13.46 2.51
N TYR A 288 3.60 12.66 3.39
CA TYR A 288 4.33 11.78 4.31
C TYR A 288 5.00 10.60 3.59
N LYS A 289 4.32 10.02 2.60
CA LYS A 289 4.79 8.92 1.74
C LYS A 289 4.69 9.32 0.27
N ILE A 290 5.30 10.45 -0.08
CA ILE A 290 5.30 10.95 -1.45
C ILE A 290 5.88 9.90 -2.42
N PRO A 291 5.16 9.52 -3.49
CA PRO A 291 5.71 8.68 -4.54
C PRO A 291 6.95 9.33 -5.16
N ASN A 292 7.92 8.52 -5.60
CA ASN A 292 9.25 9.03 -6.00
C ASN A 292 10.01 9.75 -4.87
N GLY A 293 9.74 9.39 -3.61
CA GLY A 293 10.50 9.84 -2.44
C GLY A 293 12.03 9.67 -2.57
N VAL A 294 12.53 8.82 -3.47
CA VAL A 294 13.96 8.65 -3.76
C VAL A 294 14.61 9.93 -4.30
N HIS A 295 13.82 10.74 -5.01
CA HIS A 295 14.22 12.04 -5.53
C HIS A 295 13.95 13.17 -4.52
N VAL A 296 13.00 12.97 -3.59
CA VAL A 296 12.64 13.98 -2.59
C VAL A 296 13.57 13.93 -1.38
N PHE A 297 13.79 12.73 -0.87
CA PHE A 297 14.48 12.47 0.38
C PHE A 297 15.60 11.43 0.27
N GLY A 298 15.60 10.62 -0.80
CA GLY A 298 16.53 9.50 -0.94
C GLY A 298 17.81 9.82 -1.69
N ARG A 299 18.53 8.76 -2.06
CA ARG A 299 19.84 8.83 -2.73
C ARG A 299 19.85 9.43 -4.15
N ARG A 300 18.68 9.70 -4.75
CA ARG A 300 18.56 10.40 -6.05
C ARG A 300 18.14 11.85 -5.91
N TYR A 301 18.23 12.41 -4.70
CA TYR A 301 18.00 13.82 -4.45
C TYR A 301 18.93 14.68 -5.32
N GLU A 302 20.24 14.58 -5.17
CA GLU A 302 21.15 15.37 -6.01
C GLU A 302 21.38 14.73 -7.39
N PRO A 303 21.33 15.48 -8.52
CA PRO A 303 21.09 16.93 -8.63
C PRO A 303 19.63 17.33 -8.91
N PHE A 304 18.73 16.39 -9.21
CA PHE A 304 17.40 16.71 -9.79
C PHE A 304 16.32 16.99 -8.75
N GLY A 305 16.37 16.31 -7.61
CA GLY A 305 15.51 16.49 -6.45
C GLY A 305 15.36 17.95 -5.99
N PRO A 306 16.47 18.69 -5.74
CA PRO A 306 16.44 20.08 -5.30
C PRO A 306 15.74 21.07 -6.23
N ASP A 307 15.47 20.72 -7.48
CA ASP A 307 14.95 21.67 -8.48
C ASP A 307 13.43 21.90 -8.32
N ASN A 308 12.62 20.83 -8.39
CA ASN A 308 11.16 20.93 -8.36
C ASN A 308 10.53 20.46 -7.04
N TYR A 309 11.04 19.38 -6.43
CA TYR A 309 10.38 18.74 -5.30
C TYR A 309 10.22 19.60 -4.04
N PRO A 310 11.15 20.50 -3.66
CA PRO A 310 10.93 21.41 -2.55
C PRO A 310 9.70 22.31 -2.73
N ALA A 311 9.44 22.78 -3.97
CA ALA A 311 8.26 23.58 -4.28
C ALA A 311 6.98 22.73 -4.28
N GLU A 312 7.07 21.49 -4.79
CA GLU A 312 5.96 20.53 -4.77
C GLU A 312 5.54 20.17 -3.34
N LEU A 313 6.50 19.79 -2.47
CA LEU A 313 6.23 19.51 -1.05
C LEU A 313 5.56 20.69 -0.35
N LYS A 314 6.07 21.91 -0.57
CA LYS A 314 5.47 23.12 0.00
C LYS A 314 4.02 23.25 -0.44
N LYS A 315 3.73 23.08 -1.73
CA LYS A 315 2.38 23.17 -2.28
C LYS A 315 1.46 22.07 -1.73
N ILE A 316 1.90 20.82 -1.65
CA ILE A 316 1.12 19.71 -1.06
C ILE A 316 0.76 20.02 0.39
N ARG A 317 1.69 20.56 1.18
CA ARG A 317 1.45 20.93 2.58
C ARG A 317 0.43 22.05 2.72
N GLU A 318 0.52 23.08 1.87
CA GLU A 318 -0.49 24.15 1.79
C GLU A 318 -1.87 23.58 1.41
N MET A 319 -1.93 22.67 0.42
CA MET A 319 -3.17 22.00 0.02
C MET A 319 -3.73 21.11 1.13
N THR A 320 -2.89 20.41 1.89
CA THR A 320 -3.29 19.60 3.05
C THR A 320 -3.91 20.48 4.13
N ALA A 321 -3.28 21.61 4.46
CA ALA A 321 -3.80 22.57 5.43
C ALA A 321 -5.16 23.16 5.00
N ILE A 322 -5.36 23.42 3.70
CA ILE A 322 -6.66 23.82 3.15
C ILE A 322 -7.74 22.75 3.43
N ARG A 323 -7.39 21.46 3.36
CA ARG A 323 -8.35 20.38 3.66
C ARG A 323 -8.63 20.27 5.16
N ASP A 324 -7.65 20.51 6.02
CA ASP A 324 -7.91 20.63 7.46
C ASP A 324 -8.95 21.74 7.72
N GLU A 325 -8.79 22.93 7.14
CA GLU A 325 -9.76 24.03 7.24
C GLU A 325 -11.14 23.63 6.68
N ALA A 326 -11.17 22.95 5.54
CA ALA A 326 -12.41 22.49 4.93
C ALA A 326 -13.17 21.52 5.83
N ILE A 327 -12.47 20.63 6.56
CA ILE A 327 -13.07 19.72 7.53
C ILE A 327 -13.70 20.52 8.68
N TRP A 328 -12.97 21.46 9.28
CA TRP A 328 -13.48 22.28 10.39
C TRP A 328 -14.73 23.08 9.97
N LYS A 329 -14.70 23.69 8.78
CA LYS A 329 -15.87 24.37 8.19
C LYS A 329 -17.05 23.42 7.97
N THR A 330 -16.78 22.23 7.45
CA THR A 330 -17.80 21.21 7.21
C THR A 330 -18.46 20.74 8.50
N ALA A 331 -17.70 20.60 9.59
CA ALA A 331 -18.22 20.25 10.91
C ALA A 331 -19.19 21.30 11.47
N GLN A 332 -19.02 22.56 11.08
CA GLN A 332 -19.91 23.68 11.42
C GLN A 332 -21.05 23.86 10.41
N GLY A 333 -21.13 23.04 9.36
CA GLY A 333 -22.14 23.11 8.31
C GLY A 333 -21.85 24.11 7.20
N GLU A 334 -20.63 24.63 7.13
CA GLU A 334 -20.16 25.47 6.03
C GLU A 334 -19.56 24.63 4.90
N LYS A 335 -19.48 25.23 3.70
CA LYS A 335 -18.80 24.63 2.54
C LYS A 335 -17.65 25.53 2.10
N MET A 336 -16.48 24.92 1.88
CA MET A 336 -15.31 25.60 1.32
C MET A 336 -15.19 25.33 -0.18
N ASP A 337 -14.81 26.35 -0.95
CA ASP A 337 -14.44 26.20 -2.35
C ASP A 337 -12.95 25.83 -2.43
N LEU A 338 -12.68 24.52 -2.50
CA LEU A 338 -11.32 23.98 -2.55
C LEU A 338 -10.56 24.46 -3.79
N LYS A 339 -11.21 24.58 -4.95
CA LYS A 339 -10.55 25.02 -6.17
C LYS A 339 -10.08 26.46 -6.06
N LEU A 340 -10.92 27.34 -5.50
CA LEU A 340 -10.54 28.73 -5.26
C LEU A 340 -9.42 28.85 -4.23
N ALA A 341 -9.43 28.01 -3.18
CA ALA A 341 -8.38 27.98 -2.16
C ALA A 341 -7.05 27.46 -2.74
N ASP A 342 -7.08 26.38 -3.53
CA ASP A 342 -5.92 25.78 -4.17
C ASP A 342 -5.23 26.73 -5.14
N ASN A 343 -6.00 27.56 -5.85
CA ASN A 343 -5.45 28.60 -6.72
C ASN A 343 -4.65 29.69 -5.97
N ARG A 344 -4.72 29.74 -4.63
CA ARG A 344 -3.95 30.67 -3.79
C ARG A 344 -2.69 30.03 -3.19
N THR A 345 -2.48 28.74 -3.41
CA THR A 345 -1.25 28.05 -3.00
C THR A 345 -0.07 28.51 -3.87
N SER A 346 1.13 28.19 -3.41
CA SER A 346 2.38 28.48 -4.10
C SER A 346 2.35 27.95 -5.55
N THR A 347 2.85 28.75 -6.48
CA THR A 347 3.01 28.35 -7.89
C THR A 347 4.28 27.52 -8.04
N LEU A 348 4.19 26.40 -8.77
CA LEU A 348 5.36 25.58 -9.06
C LEU A 348 6.24 26.28 -10.11
N PRO A 349 7.58 26.25 -9.97
CA PRO A 349 8.47 26.70 -11.03
C PRO A 349 8.30 25.82 -12.28
N PRO A 350 8.54 26.37 -13.49
CA PRO A 350 8.58 25.56 -14.70
C PRO A 350 9.75 24.57 -14.63
N VAL A 351 9.52 23.34 -15.07
CA VAL A 351 10.57 22.32 -15.22
C VAL A 351 11.07 22.35 -16.66
N GLU A 352 12.35 22.63 -16.86
CA GLU A 352 12.97 22.61 -18.19
C GLU A 352 13.28 21.18 -18.63
N THR A 353 12.96 20.84 -19.88
CA THR A 353 13.27 19.51 -20.40
C THR A 353 14.77 19.34 -20.60
N ASN A 354 15.31 18.22 -20.12
CA ASN A 354 16.69 17.80 -20.42
C ASN A 354 16.79 17.01 -21.73
N TYR A 355 15.66 16.78 -22.43
CA TYR A 355 15.65 16.06 -23.71
C TYR A 355 16.20 16.95 -24.82
N VAL A 356 17.29 16.49 -25.45
CA VAL A 356 17.89 17.14 -26.62
C VAL A 356 17.89 16.14 -27.78
N PRO A 357 17.18 16.42 -28.89
CA PRO A 357 17.19 15.56 -30.07
C PRO A 357 18.61 15.29 -30.55
N SER A 358 18.91 14.02 -30.82
CA SER A 358 20.21 13.56 -31.35
C SER A 358 20.07 12.15 -31.91
N ASP A 359 21.08 11.65 -32.63
CA ASP A 359 21.08 10.25 -33.09
C ASP A 359 20.91 9.26 -31.94
N LYS A 360 21.38 9.61 -30.74
CA LYS A 360 21.25 8.79 -29.53
C LYS A 360 19.87 8.91 -28.88
N ASN A 361 19.34 10.14 -28.77
CA ASN A 361 18.10 10.40 -28.02
C ASN A 361 16.85 10.26 -28.89
N GLY A 362 16.99 10.27 -30.21
CA GLY A 362 15.89 10.22 -31.15
C GLY A 362 15.33 11.59 -31.55
N SER A 363 14.29 11.55 -32.39
CA SER A 363 13.50 12.71 -32.80
C SER A 363 12.33 12.93 -31.83
N THR A 364 11.82 14.16 -31.76
CA THR A 364 10.51 14.44 -31.13
C THR A 364 9.33 14.15 -32.05
N GLU A 365 9.59 13.77 -33.30
CA GLU A 365 8.57 13.37 -34.27
C GLU A 365 8.22 11.89 -34.09
N TYR A 366 6.97 11.62 -33.75
CA TYR A 366 6.43 10.27 -33.63
C TYR A 366 5.94 9.76 -35.00
N LEU A 367 6.35 8.54 -35.36
CA LEU A 367 5.87 7.84 -36.54
C LEU A 367 4.60 7.04 -36.20
N TYR A 368 3.68 6.93 -37.14
CA TYR A 368 2.40 6.23 -36.93
C TYR A 368 2.02 5.42 -38.17
N GLY A 369 1.18 4.40 -37.96
CA GLY A 369 0.67 3.56 -39.06
C GLY A 369 1.79 2.95 -39.88
N ASP A 370 1.66 3.00 -41.20
CA ASP A 370 2.62 2.43 -42.14
C ASP A 370 4.01 3.08 -42.02
N ASP A 371 4.13 4.35 -41.64
CA ASP A 371 5.43 5.01 -41.47
C ASP A 371 6.25 4.39 -40.33
N ALA A 372 5.59 3.98 -39.24
CA ALA A 372 6.22 3.25 -38.14
C ALA A 372 6.51 1.80 -38.55
N LEU A 373 5.54 1.10 -39.15
CA LEU A 373 5.69 -0.29 -39.57
C LEU A 373 6.83 -0.48 -40.58
N ASN A 374 7.01 0.46 -41.51
CA ASN A 374 8.10 0.44 -42.51
C ASN A 374 9.51 0.58 -41.91
N LYS A 375 9.63 0.93 -40.62
CA LYS A 375 10.91 0.98 -39.89
C LYS A 375 11.26 -0.33 -39.18
N LEU A 376 10.30 -1.25 -39.07
CA LEU A 376 10.48 -2.52 -38.36
C LEU A 376 11.01 -3.59 -39.32
N HIS A 377 11.92 -4.42 -38.83
CA HIS A 377 12.47 -5.55 -39.57
C HIS A 377 12.09 -6.85 -38.86
N VAL A 378 11.60 -7.83 -39.62
CA VAL A 378 11.20 -9.15 -39.11
C VAL A 378 11.90 -10.26 -39.90
N PRO A 379 12.12 -11.45 -39.31
CA PRO A 379 12.69 -12.59 -40.03
C PRO A 379 11.80 -13.04 -41.20
N PRO A 380 12.35 -13.78 -42.18
CA PRO A 380 11.55 -14.37 -43.26
C PRO A 380 10.39 -15.22 -42.72
N GLY A 381 9.19 -15.03 -43.25
CA GLY A 381 7.97 -15.74 -42.82
C GLY A 381 7.21 -15.08 -41.66
N TYR A 382 7.77 -14.04 -41.04
CA TYR A 382 7.12 -13.28 -39.96
C TYR A 382 6.45 -12.01 -40.50
N LYS A 383 5.44 -11.53 -39.79
CA LYS A 383 4.72 -10.28 -40.05
C LYS A 383 4.51 -9.55 -38.73
N ILE A 384 4.58 -8.22 -38.77
CA ILE A 384 4.19 -7.34 -37.67
C ILE A 384 3.01 -6.48 -38.13
N GLU A 385 2.01 -6.31 -37.26
CA GLU A 385 0.78 -5.57 -37.56
C GLU A 385 0.50 -4.56 -36.44
N LEU A 386 -0.01 -3.39 -36.82
CA LEU A 386 -0.48 -2.39 -35.87
C LEU A 386 -1.89 -2.78 -35.40
N PHE A 387 -2.00 -3.28 -34.17
CA PHE A 387 -3.28 -3.65 -33.58
C PHE A 387 -4.05 -2.44 -33.01
N ALA A 388 -3.39 -1.57 -32.25
CA ALA A 388 -3.99 -0.38 -31.64
C ALA A 388 -3.00 0.78 -31.60
N SER A 389 -3.48 2.02 -31.67
CA SER A 389 -2.66 3.22 -31.52
C SER A 389 -3.39 4.31 -30.75
N GLU A 390 -2.62 5.18 -30.08
CA GLU A 390 -3.14 6.32 -29.32
C GLU A 390 -3.92 7.33 -30.19
N ARG A 391 -3.74 7.29 -31.52
CA ARG A 391 -4.50 8.14 -32.45
C ARG A 391 -5.98 7.76 -32.48
N GLU A 392 -6.26 6.45 -32.48
CA GLU A 392 -7.60 5.90 -32.46
C GLU A 392 -8.14 5.82 -31.02
N PHE A 393 -7.26 5.59 -30.05
CA PHE A 393 -7.59 5.37 -28.64
C PHE A 393 -6.84 6.34 -27.73
N PRO A 394 -7.36 7.56 -27.49
CA PRO A 394 -6.65 8.57 -26.70
C PRO A 394 -6.34 8.18 -25.25
N ASP A 395 -7.05 7.19 -24.69
CA ASP A 395 -6.73 6.66 -23.36
C ASP A 395 -5.50 5.74 -23.37
N LEU A 396 -5.06 5.24 -24.53
CA LEU A 396 -3.83 4.44 -24.69
C LEU A 396 -2.57 5.33 -24.58
N ALA A 397 -2.41 5.98 -23.44
CA ALA A 397 -1.32 6.92 -23.16
C ALA A 397 -0.38 6.37 -22.09
N ASN A 398 0.91 6.26 -22.39
CA ASN A 398 1.94 5.67 -21.52
C ASN A 398 1.56 4.23 -21.05
N PRO A 399 1.45 3.25 -21.97
CA PRO A 399 1.18 1.86 -21.60
C PRO A 399 2.33 1.28 -20.77
N VAL A 400 1.99 0.48 -19.75
CA VAL A 400 2.96 -0.03 -18.75
C VAL A 400 3.04 -1.55 -18.73
N GLN A 401 1.88 -2.22 -18.65
CA GLN A 401 1.78 -3.68 -18.77
C GLN A 401 0.64 -4.04 -19.72
N LEU A 402 0.81 -5.16 -20.42
CA LEU A 402 -0.11 -5.71 -21.41
C LEU A 402 -0.39 -7.18 -21.07
N SER A 403 -1.62 -7.64 -21.29
CA SER A 403 -1.95 -9.07 -21.24
C SER A 403 -3.17 -9.35 -22.12
N PHE A 404 -3.43 -10.61 -22.45
CA PHE A 404 -4.61 -11.03 -23.19
C PHE A 404 -5.52 -11.87 -22.31
N ASP A 405 -6.82 -11.60 -22.33
CA ASP A 405 -7.78 -12.45 -21.64
C ASP A 405 -8.16 -13.69 -22.47
N ASN A 406 -8.95 -14.59 -21.89
CA ASN A 406 -9.40 -15.82 -22.54
C ASN A 406 -10.38 -15.61 -23.72
N LYS A 407 -10.81 -14.37 -23.97
CA LYS A 407 -11.60 -13.98 -25.16
C LYS A 407 -10.69 -13.44 -26.28
N GLY A 408 -9.37 -13.35 -26.06
CA GLY A 408 -8.41 -12.82 -27.01
C GLY A 408 -8.35 -11.29 -27.06
N ARG A 409 -8.86 -10.62 -26.02
CA ARG A 409 -8.89 -9.15 -25.95
C ARG A 409 -7.61 -8.64 -25.33
N LEU A 410 -7.07 -7.54 -25.84
CA LEU A 410 -5.86 -6.94 -25.30
C LEU A 410 -6.22 -6.03 -24.12
N TRP A 411 -5.66 -6.34 -22.95
CA TRP A 411 -5.76 -5.51 -21.77
C TRP A 411 -4.50 -4.68 -21.60
N VAL A 412 -4.66 -3.40 -21.30
CA VAL A 412 -3.55 -2.46 -21.17
C VAL A 412 -3.69 -1.62 -19.92
N SER A 413 -2.70 -1.70 -19.03
CA SER A 413 -2.55 -0.70 -17.98
C SER A 413 -1.85 0.53 -18.54
N VAL A 414 -2.41 1.71 -18.29
CA VAL A 414 -1.93 3.00 -18.82
C VAL A 414 -1.72 4.01 -17.69
N MET A 415 -0.64 4.79 -17.79
CA MET A 415 -0.24 5.78 -16.78
C MET A 415 -0.05 7.18 -17.37
N PRO A 416 -1.13 7.87 -17.80
CA PRO A 416 -1.05 9.26 -18.20
C PRO A 416 -0.53 10.18 -17.09
N SER A 417 -0.63 9.78 -15.81
CA SER A 417 -0.06 10.54 -14.69
C SER A 417 1.44 10.33 -14.47
N TYR A 418 2.10 9.52 -15.29
CA TYR A 418 3.53 9.23 -15.16
C TYR A 418 4.39 10.52 -15.11
N PRO A 419 5.41 10.60 -14.23
CA PRO A 419 5.87 9.53 -13.33
C PRO A 419 5.17 9.49 -11.96
N HIS A 420 4.37 10.49 -11.60
CA HIS A 420 3.56 10.59 -10.37
C HIS A 420 2.63 11.82 -10.42
N TYR A 421 1.73 11.95 -9.43
CA TYR A 421 0.89 13.14 -9.26
C TYR A 421 1.68 14.44 -9.06
N LYS A 422 1.49 15.41 -9.96
CA LYS A 422 2.02 16.77 -9.81
C LYS A 422 1.05 17.67 -9.02
N PRO A 423 1.46 18.28 -7.89
CA PRO A 423 0.58 19.10 -7.05
C PRO A 423 -0.06 20.29 -7.78
N GLY A 424 -1.39 20.37 -7.72
CA GLY A 424 -2.20 21.37 -8.41
C GLY A 424 -2.81 20.90 -9.73
N ASP A 425 -2.36 19.77 -10.27
CA ASP A 425 -3.05 19.11 -11.37
C ASP A 425 -4.29 18.35 -10.84
N ALA A 426 -5.12 17.85 -11.76
CA ALA A 426 -6.17 16.92 -11.41
C ALA A 426 -5.56 15.65 -10.78
N LYS A 427 -6.29 14.99 -9.88
CA LYS A 427 -5.86 13.70 -9.33
C LYS A 427 -5.62 12.68 -10.46
N PRO A 428 -4.66 11.75 -10.29
CA PRO A 428 -4.38 10.72 -11.26
C PRO A 428 -5.64 10.00 -11.72
N ASN A 429 -5.70 9.73 -13.03
CA ASN A 429 -6.76 8.99 -13.68
C ASN A 429 -6.14 7.96 -14.62
N ASP A 430 -5.21 7.19 -14.05
CA ASP A 430 -4.63 6.03 -14.71
C ASP A 430 -5.72 4.97 -14.89
N LYS A 431 -5.57 4.09 -15.89
CA LYS A 431 -6.66 3.20 -16.30
C LYS A 431 -6.17 1.79 -16.60
N LEU A 432 -7.12 0.85 -16.53
CA LEU A 432 -7.01 -0.46 -17.14
C LEU A 432 -8.02 -0.53 -18.29
N LEU A 433 -7.49 -0.68 -19.51
CA LEU A 433 -8.25 -0.67 -20.76
C LEU A 433 -8.41 -2.08 -21.30
N ILE A 434 -9.49 -2.31 -22.04
CA ILE A 434 -9.73 -3.50 -22.86
C ILE A 434 -9.88 -3.03 -24.31
N LEU A 435 -9.08 -3.58 -25.21
CA LEU A 435 -9.09 -3.30 -26.65
C LEU A 435 -9.52 -4.58 -27.40
N GLU A 436 -10.56 -4.43 -28.22
CA GLU A 436 -11.20 -5.51 -28.97
C GLU A 436 -11.14 -5.23 -30.47
N ASP A 437 -10.86 -6.26 -31.26
CA ASP A 437 -11.20 -6.34 -32.68
C ASP A 437 -12.56 -7.04 -32.79
N THR A 438 -13.63 -6.28 -33.07
CA THR A 438 -14.99 -6.83 -33.14
C THR A 438 -15.37 -7.31 -34.55
N ASN A 439 -14.53 -7.02 -35.55
CA ASN A 439 -14.82 -7.31 -36.94
C ASN A 439 -13.87 -8.38 -37.57
N GLY A 440 -12.79 -8.73 -36.89
CA GLY A 440 -11.84 -9.78 -37.27
C GLY A 440 -10.81 -9.36 -38.32
N ASP A 441 -10.55 -8.06 -38.50
CA ASP A 441 -9.56 -7.55 -39.45
C ASP A 441 -8.14 -7.45 -38.90
N GLY A 442 -7.93 -7.86 -37.63
CA GLY A 442 -6.66 -7.82 -36.94
C GLY A 442 -6.34 -6.46 -36.31
N LYS A 443 -7.32 -5.56 -36.18
CA LYS A 443 -7.16 -4.25 -35.55
C LYS A 443 -8.22 -4.01 -34.49
N ALA A 444 -7.83 -3.37 -33.40
CA ALA A 444 -8.79 -2.94 -32.40
C ALA A 444 -9.71 -1.86 -32.99
N ASP A 445 -11.02 -2.05 -32.83
CA ASP A 445 -12.07 -1.09 -33.21
C ASP A 445 -12.95 -0.65 -32.02
N LYS A 446 -12.73 -1.26 -30.84
CA LYS A 446 -13.47 -0.97 -29.62
C LYS A 446 -12.52 -0.86 -28.41
N GLN A 447 -12.78 0.16 -27.59
CA GLN A 447 -12.14 0.35 -26.28
C GLN A 447 -13.20 0.31 -25.18
N THR A 448 -12.91 -0.45 -24.12
CA THR A 448 -13.64 -0.42 -22.84
C THR A 448 -12.69 0.03 -21.74
N ILE A 449 -13.15 0.91 -20.85
CA ILE A 449 -12.42 1.26 -19.63
C ILE A 449 -12.93 0.31 -18.55
N PHE A 450 -12.14 -0.70 -18.22
CA PHE A 450 -12.48 -1.63 -17.14
C PHE A 450 -12.38 -0.94 -15.79
N ALA A 451 -11.28 -0.20 -15.57
CA ALA A 451 -11.04 0.57 -14.36
C ALA A 451 -10.43 1.94 -14.66
N ASP A 452 -10.83 2.95 -13.90
CA ASP A 452 -10.31 4.31 -13.92
C ASP A 452 -10.01 4.82 -12.51
N SER A 453 -9.62 6.09 -12.39
CA SER A 453 -9.29 6.72 -11.11
C SER A 453 -8.18 5.98 -10.36
N LEU A 454 -7.29 5.32 -11.10
CA LEU A 454 -6.14 4.60 -10.58
C LEU A 454 -4.94 5.55 -10.45
N HIS A 455 -3.97 5.13 -9.63
CA HIS A 455 -2.67 5.76 -9.51
C HIS A 455 -1.61 4.66 -9.37
N LEU A 456 -0.60 4.70 -10.23
CA LEU A 456 0.48 3.71 -10.28
C LEU A 456 0.02 2.25 -10.54
N PRO A 457 -0.83 1.97 -11.57
CA PRO A 457 -1.18 0.61 -11.99
C PRO A 457 -0.04 -0.11 -12.74
N ILE A 458 1.10 -0.31 -12.10
CA ILE A 458 2.34 -0.71 -12.80
C ILE A 458 2.31 -2.18 -13.26
N GLY A 459 1.46 -3.02 -12.67
CA GLY A 459 1.23 -4.37 -13.16
C GLY A 459 -0.09 -4.97 -12.72
N PHE A 460 -0.55 -5.98 -13.45
CA PHE A 460 -1.81 -6.68 -13.19
C PHE A 460 -1.77 -8.14 -13.62
N GLU A 461 -2.64 -8.96 -13.04
CA GLU A 461 -2.83 -10.37 -13.41
C GLU A 461 -4.31 -10.77 -13.24
N PHE A 462 -4.76 -11.70 -14.09
CA PHE A 462 -6.13 -12.22 -14.06
C PHE A 462 -6.28 -13.40 -13.10
N ALA A 463 -7.46 -13.50 -12.51
CA ALA A 463 -7.91 -14.68 -11.78
C ALA A 463 -9.41 -14.89 -11.99
N PRO A 464 -9.97 -16.08 -11.68
CA PRO A 464 -11.40 -16.34 -11.81
C PRO A 464 -12.32 -15.31 -11.13
N GLU A 465 -11.86 -14.71 -10.04
CA GLU A 465 -12.59 -13.73 -9.22
C GLU A 465 -12.42 -12.27 -9.65
N GLY A 466 -11.52 -11.97 -10.60
CA GLY A 466 -11.28 -10.60 -11.07
C GLY A 466 -9.83 -10.31 -11.45
N VAL A 467 -9.45 -9.04 -11.35
CA VAL A 467 -8.11 -8.54 -11.72
C VAL A 467 -7.34 -8.12 -10.47
N TYR A 468 -6.20 -8.76 -10.25
CA TYR A 468 -5.18 -8.32 -9.30
C TYR A 468 -4.39 -7.19 -9.92
N LEU A 469 -4.26 -6.07 -9.21
CA LEU A 469 -3.68 -4.85 -9.75
C LEU A 469 -2.78 -4.20 -8.71
N SER A 470 -1.59 -3.78 -9.13
CA SER A 470 -0.74 -2.86 -8.37
C SER A 470 -1.46 -1.51 -8.27
N GLN A 471 -1.63 -0.96 -7.08
CA GLN A 471 -2.11 0.40 -6.87
C GLN A 471 -1.30 0.96 -5.71
N ALA A 472 -0.02 1.19 -6.00
CA ALA A 472 1.00 1.42 -5.00
C ALA A 472 0.55 2.48 -3.98
N PRO A 473 0.73 2.22 -2.67
CA PRO A 473 1.49 1.12 -2.04
C PRO A 473 0.71 -0.20 -1.82
N ASN A 474 -0.36 -0.43 -2.57
CA ASN A 474 -1.29 -1.54 -2.34
C ASN A 474 -1.30 -2.58 -3.46
N LEU A 475 -1.62 -3.83 -3.09
CA LEU A 475 -2.17 -4.82 -4.00
C LEU A 475 -3.70 -4.81 -3.85
N VAL A 476 -4.42 -4.62 -4.94
CA VAL A 476 -5.88 -4.59 -4.95
C VAL A 476 -6.47 -5.69 -5.83
N LEU A 477 -7.66 -6.16 -5.48
CA LEU A 477 -8.51 -6.97 -6.34
C LEU A 477 -9.67 -6.11 -6.84
N LEU A 478 -9.84 -6.08 -8.15
CA LEU A 478 -10.97 -5.46 -8.85
C LEU A 478 -11.89 -6.56 -9.39
N THR A 479 -13.15 -6.54 -8.98
CA THR A 479 -14.14 -7.54 -9.38
C THR A 479 -15.28 -6.88 -10.15
N ASP A 480 -15.57 -7.43 -11.33
CA ASP A 480 -16.79 -7.21 -12.10
C ASP A 480 -17.83 -8.24 -11.64
N THR A 481 -18.97 -7.78 -11.12
CA THR A 481 -20.00 -8.63 -10.52
C THR A 481 -21.23 -8.82 -11.40
N ASP A 482 -21.37 -8.07 -12.49
CA ASP A 482 -22.51 -8.14 -13.40
C ASP A 482 -22.15 -8.49 -14.86
N GLY A 483 -20.85 -8.54 -15.17
CA GLY A 483 -20.30 -8.98 -16.45
C GLY A 483 -20.32 -7.90 -17.52
N ASP A 484 -20.39 -6.62 -17.16
CA ASP A 484 -20.39 -5.49 -18.09
C ASP A 484 -18.98 -5.02 -18.52
N ASP A 485 -17.93 -5.76 -18.11
CA ASP A 485 -16.52 -5.42 -18.32
C ASP A 485 -16.12 -4.10 -17.62
N ARG A 486 -16.72 -3.80 -16.47
CA ARG A 486 -16.29 -2.75 -15.52
C ARG A 486 -16.22 -3.32 -14.11
N TYR A 487 -15.25 -2.85 -13.32
CA TYR A 487 -15.21 -3.28 -11.92
C TYR A 487 -16.34 -2.61 -11.10
N ASP A 488 -16.99 -3.40 -10.25
CA ASP A 488 -17.97 -2.94 -9.27
C ASP A 488 -17.37 -2.80 -7.88
N GLN A 489 -16.40 -3.66 -7.58
CA GLN A 489 -15.82 -3.78 -6.25
C GLN A 489 -14.30 -3.67 -6.31
N LYS A 490 -13.76 -2.87 -5.40
CA LYS A 490 -12.32 -2.75 -5.15
C LYS A 490 -12.03 -3.20 -3.72
N LYS A 491 -11.13 -4.16 -3.57
CA LYS A 491 -10.66 -4.64 -2.26
C LYS A 491 -9.15 -4.43 -2.15
N ILE A 492 -8.71 -3.70 -1.11
CA ILE A 492 -7.28 -3.59 -0.76
C ILE A 492 -6.88 -4.84 -0.01
N LEU A 493 -6.21 -5.77 -0.70
CA LEU A 493 -5.81 -7.05 -0.14
C LEU A 493 -4.58 -6.93 0.75
N LEU A 494 -3.56 -6.22 0.28
CA LEU A 494 -2.32 -6.00 1.00
C LEU A 494 -1.90 -4.53 0.86
N SER A 495 -1.34 -3.98 1.92
CA SER A 495 -0.79 -2.63 1.99
C SER A 495 0.63 -2.67 2.55
N GLY A 496 1.46 -1.70 2.19
CA GLY A 496 2.83 -1.56 2.71
C GLY A 496 3.94 -1.94 1.73
N PHE A 497 3.60 -2.15 0.45
CA PHE A 497 4.60 -2.13 -0.61
C PHE A 497 5.18 -0.72 -0.73
N ASP A 498 6.48 -0.61 -1.01
CA ASP A 498 7.15 0.68 -1.11
C ASP A 498 7.07 1.24 -2.55
N ASP A 499 6.83 2.54 -2.64
CA ASP A 499 6.73 3.34 -3.87
C ASP A 499 7.70 4.53 -3.88
N HIS A 500 8.71 4.48 -3.00
CA HIS A 500 9.79 5.46 -2.90
C HIS A 500 10.48 5.72 -4.25
N ASP A 501 10.49 4.76 -5.16
CA ASP A 501 10.77 4.97 -6.58
C ASP A 501 9.67 4.28 -7.39
N THR A 502 8.85 5.05 -8.09
CA THR A 502 7.67 4.51 -8.80
C THR A 502 8.05 3.58 -9.94
N HIS A 503 9.29 3.65 -10.45
CA HIS A 503 9.79 2.76 -11.51
C HIS A 503 10.23 1.39 -10.96
N HIS A 504 10.36 1.26 -9.63
CA HIS A 504 10.86 0.07 -8.95
C HIS A 504 9.77 -0.61 -8.11
N ALA A 505 8.59 0.00 -7.97
CA ALA A 505 7.46 -0.55 -7.22
C ALA A 505 6.99 -1.88 -7.81
N ILE A 506 6.14 -2.60 -7.07
CA ILE A 506 5.67 -3.93 -7.47
C ILE A 506 5.08 -3.92 -8.90
N SER A 507 5.69 -4.72 -9.76
CA SER A 507 5.53 -4.68 -11.22
C SER A 507 5.80 -6.05 -11.85
N ALA A 508 5.75 -6.13 -13.19
CA ALA A 508 6.03 -7.35 -13.95
C ALA A 508 5.22 -8.56 -13.44
N PHE A 509 3.90 -8.37 -13.33
CA PHE A 509 3.00 -9.39 -12.78
C PHE A 509 2.91 -10.56 -13.75
N VAL A 510 3.04 -11.77 -13.23
CA VAL A 510 2.84 -13.01 -13.99
C VAL A 510 2.33 -14.13 -13.08
N ALA A 511 1.34 -14.88 -13.55
CA ALA A 511 0.89 -16.10 -12.89
C ALA A 511 1.88 -17.26 -13.12
N ASP A 512 2.24 -17.96 -12.05
CA ASP A 512 2.93 -19.24 -12.13
C ASP A 512 1.95 -20.38 -12.50
N PRO A 513 2.44 -21.59 -12.82
CA PRO A 513 1.56 -22.73 -13.19
C PRO A 513 0.56 -23.16 -12.11
N SER A 514 0.70 -22.71 -10.85
CA SER A 514 -0.26 -22.96 -9.78
C SER A 514 -1.34 -21.89 -9.67
N GLY A 515 -1.22 -20.79 -10.43
CA GLY A 515 -2.08 -19.61 -10.33
C GLY A 515 -1.66 -18.63 -9.22
N ALA A 516 -0.46 -18.77 -8.67
CA ALA A 516 0.11 -17.76 -7.77
C ALA A 516 0.76 -16.65 -8.59
N ILE A 517 0.71 -15.43 -8.08
CA ILE A 517 1.12 -14.22 -8.80
C ILE A 517 2.52 -13.83 -8.34
N PHE A 518 3.45 -13.79 -9.28
CA PHE A 518 4.77 -13.21 -9.07
C PHE A 518 4.74 -11.71 -9.36
N MET A 519 5.57 -10.95 -8.63
CA MET A 519 5.77 -9.52 -8.86
C MET A 519 7.21 -9.15 -8.54
N GLY A 520 7.82 -8.35 -9.40
CA GLY A 520 9.16 -7.79 -9.22
C GLY A 520 9.13 -6.53 -8.37
N GLU A 521 10.14 -6.34 -7.52
CA GLU A 521 10.39 -5.09 -6.79
C GLU A 521 11.88 -4.74 -6.90
N GLY A 522 12.19 -3.50 -7.25
CA GLY A 522 13.55 -3.05 -7.50
C GLY A 522 14.33 -2.62 -6.25
N VAL A 523 15.57 -2.17 -6.48
CA VAL A 523 16.37 -1.49 -5.43
C VAL A 523 15.73 -0.17 -5.03
N PHE A 524 16.28 0.50 -4.01
CA PHE A 524 15.71 1.71 -3.39
C PHE A 524 14.52 1.43 -2.47
N LEU A 525 13.91 0.25 -2.51
CA LEU A 525 12.65 -0.02 -1.83
C LEU A 525 12.82 -0.86 -0.56
N HIS A 526 11.99 -0.53 0.44
CA HIS A 526 11.88 -1.17 1.75
C HIS A 526 10.43 -1.46 2.07
N THR A 527 9.93 -2.56 1.51
CA THR A 527 8.55 -3.01 1.72
C THR A 527 8.38 -3.73 3.04
N ASN A 528 7.26 -3.45 3.69
CA ASN A 528 6.83 -4.10 4.91
C ASN A 528 5.33 -4.35 4.79
N VAL A 529 4.91 -5.60 4.64
CA VAL A 529 3.51 -5.99 4.48
C VAL A 529 3.11 -6.87 5.65
N GLU A 530 1.99 -6.56 6.29
CA GLU A 530 1.40 -7.41 7.32
C GLU A 530 0.38 -8.36 6.70
N THR A 531 0.48 -9.64 7.07
CA THR A 531 -0.41 -10.70 6.58
C THR A 531 -0.93 -11.52 7.75
N SER A 532 -1.93 -12.36 7.51
CA SER A 532 -2.39 -13.39 8.46
C SER A 532 -1.30 -14.39 8.87
N TYR A 533 -0.17 -14.43 8.15
CA TYR A 533 1.00 -15.26 8.44
C TYR A 533 2.15 -14.49 9.11
N GLY A 534 1.91 -13.21 9.47
CA GLY A 534 2.91 -12.31 10.03
C GLY A 534 3.51 -11.35 9.01
N PRO A 535 4.51 -10.54 9.43
CA PRO A 535 5.11 -9.53 8.57
C PRO A 535 6.02 -10.14 7.51
N VAL A 536 5.82 -9.72 6.26
CA VAL A 536 6.70 -9.98 5.13
C VAL A 536 7.48 -8.71 4.84
N ARG A 537 8.81 -8.78 4.95
CA ARG A 537 9.70 -7.64 4.73
C ARG A 537 10.60 -7.87 3.53
N GLY A 538 10.84 -6.82 2.76
CA GLY A 538 11.75 -6.83 1.62
C GLY A 538 12.66 -5.61 1.63
N THR A 539 13.91 -5.82 1.24
CA THR A 539 14.87 -4.75 1.05
C THR A 539 15.63 -4.95 -0.25
N ASN A 540 15.72 -3.88 -1.05
CA ASN A 540 16.58 -3.80 -2.23
C ASN A 540 16.51 -4.98 -3.21
N GLY A 541 15.55 -4.97 -4.13
CA GLY A 541 15.60 -5.85 -5.30
C GLY A 541 15.15 -7.29 -5.02
N GLY A 542 14.25 -7.81 -5.85
CA GLY A 542 13.81 -9.19 -5.75
C GLY A 542 12.38 -9.40 -6.22
N PHE A 543 11.78 -10.48 -5.73
CA PHE A 543 10.51 -10.99 -6.22
C PHE A 543 9.63 -11.41 -5.05
N TYR A 544 8.36 -11.02 -5.10
CA TYR A 544 7.34 -11.60 -4.26
C TYR A 544 6.53 -12.63 -5.03
N ARG A 545 5.94 -13.57 -4.28
CA ARG A 545 4.95 -14.52 -4.76
C ARG A 545 3.73 -14.44 -3.86
N TYR A 546 2.60 -14.04 -4.41
CA TYR A 546 1.32 -13.97 -3.73
C TYR A 546 0.44 -15.16 -4.17
N GLN A 547 -0.10 -15.90 -3.20
CA GLN A 547 -1.00 -17.03 -3.45
C GLN A 547 -2.44 -16.59 -3.17
N PRO A 548 -3.27 -16.28 -4.21
CA PRO A 548 -4.66 -15.87 -4.05
C PRO A 548 -5.46 -16.77 -3.11
N GLN A 549 -5.35 -18.08 -3.30
CA GLN A 549 -6.14 -19.07 -2.58
C GLN A 549 -5.84 -19.09 -1.09
N LYS A 550 -4.60 -18.76 -0.72
CA LYS A 550 -4.11 -18.78 0.67
C LYS A 550 -4.00 -17.41 1.32
N HIS A 551 -4.22 -16.34 0.55
CA HIS A 551 -3.93 -14.97 0.95
C HIS A 551 -2.50 -14.79 1.49
N ARG A 552 -1.55 -15.56 0.94
CA ARG A 552 -0.19 -15.65 1.46
C ARG A 552 0.79 -14.93 0.53
N LEU A 553 1.43 -13.89 1.06
CA LEU A 553 2.56 -13.24 0.42
C LEU A 553 3.86 -13.88 0.91
N GLU A 554 4.80 -14.10 -0.01
CA GLU A 554 6.15 -14.54 0.32
C GLU A 554 7.16 -13.66 -0.41
N ARG A 555 8.25 -13.28 0.26
CA ARG A 555 9.45 -12.81 -0.45
C ARG A 555 10.09 -14.05 -1.06
N HIS A 556 9.83 -14.29 -2.34
CA HIS A 556 10.27 -15.49 -3.03
C HIS A 556 11.79 -15.48 -3.24
N ALA A 557 12.34 -14.32 -3.61
CA ALA A 557 13.78 -14.09 -3.69
C ALA A 557 14.12 -12.64 -3.36
N GLN A 558 15.27 -12.40 -2.73
CA GLN A 558 15.81 -11.05 -2.50
C GLN A 558 17.19 -10.98 -3.12
N LEU A 559 17.31 -10.45 -4.32
CA LEU A 559 18.52 -10.56 -5.12
C LEU A 559 19.16 -9.18 -5.26
N SER A 560 20.48 -9.14 -5.34
CA SER A 560 21.20 -7.90 -5.65
C SER A 560 21.05 -7.56 -7.14
N ILE A 561 19.85 -7.09 -7.50
CA ILE A 561 19.40 -6.74 -8.85
C ILE A 561 18.77 -5.36 -8.85
N PRO A 562 19.13 -4.41 -9.74
CA PRO A 562 18.61 -3.05 -9.67
C PRO A 562 17.10 -2.95 -9.91
N ASN A 563 16.59 -3.53 -10.99
CA ASN A 563 15.17 -3.44 -11.30
C ASN A 563 14.72 -4.70 -12.05
N PRO A 564 13.95 -5.60 -11.41
CA PRO A 564 13.38 -6.76 -12.09
C PRO A 564 12.24 -6.32 -13.02
N TRP A 565 12.30 -6.70 -14.30
CA TRP A 565 11.28 -6.29 -15.30
C TRP A 565 10.76 -7.41 -16.18
N GLY A 566 11.40 -8.58 -16.19
CA GLY A 566 10.87 -9.74 -16.89
C GLY A 566 10.88 -10.93 -15.95
N ILE A 567 9.75 -11.63 -15.90
CA ILE A 567 9.58 -12.93 -15.25
C ILE A 567 8.81 -13.78 -16.26
N ALA A 568 9.32 -14.96 -16.59
CA ALA A 568 8.58 -15.90 -17.43
C ALA A 568 8.81 -17.32 -16.93
N PHE A 569 7.88 -18.18 -17.31
CA PHE A 569 7.91 -19.60 -16.99
C PHE A 569 8.02 -20.41 -18.27
N ASP A 570 8.88 -21.42 -18.27
CA ASP A 570 8.91 -22.39 -19.36
C ASP A 570 7.76 -23.42 -19.26
N ALA A 571 7.74 -24.37 -20.19
CA ALA A 571 6.72 -25.44 -20.21
C ALA A 571 6.77 -26.38 -18.99
N TRP A 572 7.87 -26.40 -18.24
CA TRP A 572 8.05 -27.21 -17.02
C TRP A 572 7.71 -26.44 -15.75
N GLY A 573 7.43 -25.14 -15.85
CA GLY A 573 7.18 -24.26 -14.72
C GLY A 573 8.45 -23.73 -14.06
N GLU A 574 9.60 -23.81 -14.73
CA GLU A 574 10.82 -23.18 -14.26
C GLU A 574 10.77 -21.68 -14.49
N HIS A 575 11.22 -20.91 -13.52
CA HIS A 575 11.08 -19.45 -13.49
C HIS A 575 12.40 -18.77 -13.85
N PHE A 576 12.32 -17.86 -14.81
CA PHE A 576 13.44 -17.09 -15.34
C PHE A 576 13.16 -15.61 -15.19
N PHE A 577 14.22 -14.81 -15.08
CA PHE A 577 14.08 -13.37 -14.95
C PHE A 577 15.16 -12.57 -15.67
N ALA A 578 14.82 -11.34 -16.01
CA ALA A 578 15.71 -10.30 -16.52
C ALA A 578 15.69 -9.07 -15.62
N GLU A 579 16.80 -8.33 -15.59
CA GLU A 579 16.94 -7.08 -14.84
C GLU A 579 17.28 -5.90 -15.77
N THR A 580 16.51 -4.81 -15.74
CA THR A 580 16.62 -3.70 -16.70
C THR A 580 18.02 -3.11 -16.77
N SER A 581 18.70 -2.98 -15.63
CA SER A 581 20.00 -2.32 -15.58
C SER A 581 21.16 -3.23 -16.00
N GLY A 582 20.94 -4.54 -16.11
CA GLY A 582 21.93 -5.53 -16.55
C GLY A 582 21.56 -6.13 -17.91
N PRO A 583 22.48 -6.86 -18.56
CA PRO A 583 22.17 -7.62 -19.77
C PRO A 583 21.79 -9.08 -19.50
N ASP A 584 21.67 -9.46 -18.23
CA ASP A 584 21.63 -10.85 -17.82
C ASP A 584 20.20 -11.38 -17.78
N VAL A 585 20.05 -12.63 -18.25
CA VAL A 585 18.85 -13.44 -17.99
C VAL A 585 19.27 -14.64 -17.18
N ARG A 586 18.51 -14.95 -16.14
CA ARG A 586 18.92 -15.87 -15.08
C ARG A 586 17.78 -16.79 -14.70
N TRP A 587 18.14 -18.02 -14.33
CA TRP A 587 17.23 -18.97 -13.69
C TRP A 587 17.04 -18.58 -12.21
N MET A 588 15.81 -18.42 -11.73
CA MET A 588 15.58 -17.83 -10.40
C MET A 588 15.68 -18.87 -9.26
N LEU A 589 15.45 -20.17 -9.52
CA LEU A 589 15.41 -21.20 -8.48
C LEU A 589 16.63 -21.21 -7.53
N PRO A 590 17.89 -21.04 -7.98
CA PRO A 590 19.04 -21.02 -7.07
C PRO A 590 19.02 -19.86 -6.05
N GLY A 591 18.21 -18.83 -6.31
CA GLY A 591 18.02 -17.67 -5.43
C GLY A 591 16.80 -17.75 -4.52
N SER A 592 15.91 -18.74 -4.68
CA SER A 592 14.66 -18.86 -3.91
C SER A 592 14.85 -19.52 -2.54
N VAL A 593 15.84 -19.05 -1.79
CA VAL A 593 16.08 -19.41 -0.39
C VAL A 593 15.40 -18.40 0.55
N LYS A 594 15.13 -18.79 1.80
CA LYS A 594 14.51 -17.90 2.81
C LYS A 594 15.25 -16.55 2.88
N PRO A 595 14.64 -15.45 2.44
CA PRO A 595 15.28 -14.14 2.49
C PRO A 595 15.41 -13.64 3.93
N ARG A 596 16.44 -12.81 4.16
CA ARG A 596 16.66 -12.13 5.44
C ARG A 596 16.71 -10.63 5.23
N TYR A 597 16.21 -9.86 6.18
CA TYR A 597 16.19 -8.40 6.08
C TYR A 597 17.60 -7.83 5.84
N GLY A 598 17.76 -6.99 4.82
CA GLY A 598 19.06 -6.37 4.48
C GLY A 598 20.10 -7.29 3.85
N ILE A 599 19.77 -8.54 3.52
CA ILE A 599 20.73 -9.52 2.96
C ILE A 599 20.26 -10.04 1.60
N ALA A 600 21.07 -9.84 0.56
CA ALA A 600 20.81 -10.44 -0.74
C ALA A 600 21.11 -11.96 -0.73
N THR A 601 20.20 -12.72 -1.30
CA THR A 601 20.33 -14.13 -1.69
C THR A 601 21.20 -14.27 -2.95
N HIS A 602 21.59 -15.51 -3.27
CA HIS A 602 22.51 -15.79 -4.37
C HIS A 602 21.83 -15.65 -5.74
N LYS A 603 22.56 -15.10 -6.73
CA LYS A 603 22.13 -15.08 -8.13
C LYS A 603 22.67 -16.32 -8.83
N SER A 604 21.86 -16.99 -9.64
CA SER A 604 22.33 -18.03 -10.56
C SER A 604 23.23 -17.47 -11.66
N PHE A 605 23.79 -18.32 -12.51
CA PHE A 605 24.58 -17.89 -13.67
C PHE A 605 23.71 -17.21 -14.75
N ASN A 606 24.36 -16.46 -15.63
CA ASN A 606 23.68 -15.85 -16.77
C ASN A 606 23.52 -16.91 -17.88
N LEU A 607 22.32 -16.96 -18.47
CA LEU A 607 21.94 -17.92 -19.50
C LEU A 607 22.28 -17.45 -20.92
N ILE A 608 22.48 -16.14 -21.11
CA ILE A 608 22.63 -15.56 -22.46
C ILE A 608 24.09 -15.46 -22.85
N GLU A 609 24.44 -16.00 -24.00
CA GLU A 609 25.77 -15.84 -24.59
C GLU A 609 26.18 -14.36 -24.69
N ASP A 610 27.46 -14.07 -24.43
CA ASP A 610 27.96 -12.68 -24.35
C ASP A 610 27.70 -11.86 -25.62
N ALA A 611 27.73 -12.47 -26.81
CA ALA A 611 27.46 -11.80 -28.08
C ALA A 611 25.98 -11.41 -28.26
N HIS A 612 25.08 -12.05 -27.52
CA HIS A 612 23.63 -11.91 -27.67
C HIS A 612 22.99 -11.02 -26.60
N ARG A 613 23.71 -10.73 -25.52
CA ARG A 613 23.29 -9.81 -24.44
C ARG A 613 22.86 -8.43 -24.96
N VAL A 614 21.81 -7.88 -24.34
CA VAL A 614 21.24 -6.57 -24.65
C VAL A 614 20.98 -5.78 -23.38
N ARG A 615 21.14 -4.46 -23.40
CA ARG A 615 20.95 -3.60 -22.22
C ARG A 615 20.36 -2.25 -22.62
N PRO A 616 19.32 -1.76 -21.93
CA PRO A 616 18.59 -2.42 -20.85
C PRO A 616 17.69 -3.56 -21.35
N THR A 617 17.55 -4.65 -20.60
CA THR A 617 16.48 -5.61 -20.92
C THR A 617 15.12 -4.99 -20.63
N SER A 618 14.13 -5.18 -21.50
CA SER A 618 12.79 -4.59 -21.35
C SER A 618 11.67 -5.64 -21.35
N GLY A 619 11.99 -6.88 -21.03
CA GLY A 619 11.06 -8.01 -20.97
C GLY A 619 11.69 -9.30 -21.48
N LEU A 620 11.12 -10.43 -21.05
CA LEU A 620 11.40 -11.75 -21.58
C LEU A 620 10.12 -12.58 -21.64
N GLU A 621 10.05 -13.55 -22.56
CA GLU A 621 8.91 -14.46 -22.68
C GLU A 621 9.32 -15.74 -23.41
N PHE A 622 8.69 -16.87 -23.11
CA PHE A 622 8.81 -18.10 -23.88
C PHE A 622 7.75 -18.17 -24.97
N VAL A 623 8.14 -18.55 -26.18
CA VAL A 623 7.19 -18.73 -27.28
C VAL A 623 6.27 -19.91 -26.97
N SER A 624 5.01 -19.61 -26.68
CA SER A 624 3.94 -20.60 -26.49
C SER A 624 2.66 -20.12 -27.20
N SER A 625 2.69 -20.08 -28.52
CA SER A 625 1.58 -19.57 -29.32
C SER A 625 1.56 -20.14 -30.73
N ARG A 626 0.37 -20.57 -31.18
CA ARG A 626 0.10 -21.04 -32.56
C ARG A 626 0.31 -19.97 -33.65
N HIS A 627 0.56 -18.72 -33.28
CA HIS A 627 0.93 -17.66 -34.22
C HIS A 627 2.41 -17.73 -34.63
N PHE A 628 3.21 -18.51 -33.90
CA PHE A 628 4.60 -18.81 -34.21
C PHE A 628 4.72 -20.21 -34.83
N PRO A 629 5.72 -20.47 -35.69
CA PRO A 629 6.01 -21.80 -36.20
C PRO A 629 6.29 -22.83 -35.09
N ASP A 630 6.11 -24.12 -35.40
CA ASP A 630 6.32 -25.22 -34.44
C ASP A 630 7.78 -25.31 -33.98
N GLU A 631 8.74 -24.97 -34.86
CA GLU A 631 10.17 -25.11 -34.61
C GLU A 631 10.75 -24.10 -33.60
N VAL A 632 10.01 -23.05 -33.25
CA VAL A 632 10.42 -22.02 -32.28
C VAL A 632 9.62 -22.06 -30.99
N GLN A 633 8.69 -23.01 -30.82
CA GLN A 633 7.96 -23.16 -29.56
C GLN A 633 8.94 -23.54 -28.44
N GLY A 634 8.87 -22.82 -27.32
CA GLY A 634 9.82 -22.95 -26.21
C GLY A 634 11.09 -22.11 -26.36
N ASP A 635 11.28 -21.40 -27.47
CA ASP A 635 12.39 -20.43 -27.58
C ASP A 635 12.13 -19.21 -26.67
N LEU A 636 13.22 -18.65 -26.14
CA LEU A 636 13.21 -17.49 -25.25
C LEU A 636 13.36 -16.19 -26.05
N LEU A 637 12.41 -15.29 -25.88
CA LEU A 637 12.44 -13.92 -26.37
C LEU A 637 13.04 -12.98 -25.32
N ILE A 638 13.88 -12.05 -25.77
CA ILE A 638 14.45 -10.97 -24.95
C ILE A 638 14.29 -9.65 -25.71
N ASN A 639 13.72 -8.66 -25.02
CA ASN A 639 13.43 -7.35 -25.59
C ASN A 639 14.42 -6.29 -25.11
N ASN A 640 14.69 -5.29 -25.96
CA ASN A 640 15.48 -4.10 -25.62
C ASN A 640 14.98 -2.86 -26.37
N THR A 641 15.07 -1.72 -25.69
CA THR A 641 14.58 -0.41 -26.13
C THR A 641 15.66 0.68 -26.16
N ILE A 642 16.92 0.38 -25.80
CA ILE A 642 18.05 1.31 -25.94
C ILE A 642 19.25 0.61 -26.57
N GLY A 643 19.87 1.20 -27.58
CA GLY A 643 20.97 0.58 -28.32
C GLY A 643 20.43 -0.38 -29.38
N PHE A 644 20.37 -1.69 -29.10
CA PHE A 644 19.65 -2.62 -29.97
C PHE A 644 18.13 -2.44 -29.74
N LEU A 645 17.41 -1.99 -30.77
CA LEU A 645 15.98 -1.73 -30.68
C LEU A 645 15.22 -2.90 -31.30
N GLY A 646 14.72 -3.83 -30.48
CA GLY A 646 13.95 -4.98 -30.96
C GLY A 646 13.97 -6.18 -30.02
N THR A 647 13.58 -7.32 -30.59
CA THR A 647 13.50 -8.62 -29.89
C THR A 647 14.53 -9.58 -30.45
N LYS A 648 15.24 -10.29 -29.57
CA LYS A 648 16.08 -11.43 -29.91
C LYS A 648 15.42 -12.72 -29.45
N MET A 649 15.47 -13.73 -30.30
CA MET A 649 14.96 -15.08 -30.02
C MET A 649 16.16 -16.01 -29.81
N HIS A 650 16.10 -16.84 -28.77
CA HIS A 650 17.17 -17.75 -28.36
C HIS A 650 16.58 -19.13 -28.18
N ARG A 651 17.24 -20.13 -28.74
CA ARG A 651 16.93 -21.51 -28.43
C ARG A 651 17.45 -21.87 -27.05
N MET A 652 16.62 -22.51 -26.24
CA MET A 652 17.03 -23.06 -24.95
C MET A 652 17.47 -24.51 -25.14
N GLU A 653 18.66 -24.84 -24.66
CA GLU A 653 19.20 -26.20 -24.67
C GLU A 653 19.66 -26.55 -23.27
N ASP A 654 19.20 -27.70 -22.75
CA ASP A 654 19.68 -28.23 -21.48
C ASP A 654 21.08 -28.83 -21.68
N ASP A 655 22.03 -28.46 -20.83
CA ASP A 655 23.38 -29.04 -20.81
C ASP A 655 23.38 -30.55 -20.47
N GLY A 656 22.22 -31.11 -20.09
CA GLY A 656 22.04 -32.48 -19.62
C GLY A 656 22.57 -32.71 -18.19
N THR A 657 22.22 -33.85 -17.60
CA THR A 657 22.78 -34.30 -16.30
C THR A 657 23.83 -35.38 -16.48
#